data_AF-A0AAC9RMP5-F1
#
_entry.id   AF-A0AAC9RMP5-F1
#
_cell.length_a   1.000
_cell.length_b   1.000
_cell.length_c   1.000
_cell.angle_alpha   90.00
_cell.angle_beta   90.00
_cell.angle_gamma   90.00
#
_symmetry.space_group_name_H-M   'P 1'
#
loop_
_entity.id
_entity.type
_entity.pdbx_description
1 polymer ?
#
loop_
_entity_poly.entity_id
_entity_poly.type
_entity_poly.pdbx_seq_one_letter_code
_entity_poly.pdbx_strand_id
1 'polypeptide(L)'
;MFSKVNLRKFISVCIAMLLILAALPIQSFAASNPWDQYTQYIPSETPVTKRHLRGAWISTVINLDWPSVEARSIENDKERIQKMKQELIGILDKTVEMNMNAVFFQVSPEGDAFYKSEIVNWSRYLTGTFGKDPGFDPLAFAIEEAHKRNLELHAWFNPYRISMNTNDATIQSLNINKSVFKEHPDWIRTAMSRFVIDPGIPDAREWVAKRVMEVVKNYDVDGIHFDDYFYYESYMGELGDQDTFMKYNEGQFSTIGDWRRNNTYLLVKELSNQIRTTKPWVKFGVSPAAVWGNKKDGHPSGSNTSAGIPNYDRSFADTKKWVEEEIIDYIAPQIYFTFANPSAPYGEVASWWSEVIRGRNVHFYVGQALYKINDNADQYFQGNNAVEEFIRQLKFNVVKPEIMGSIMFRFRNFSDDNKQNVVNRMKEDLWLTKTLVPVMPWKGGQAPQKPTQGRIEVFSEGTKLSWVNKDAKTAYYAIYRINKDSKIDIHSDESAVKLIGTVRKSDKAIQEFIDKEVTNPDKVAYAVTALDRLHNESRELIISKNQSTYFTDVHDQYAWAIKAIDNLYERGIVKGIGDGKFAPQNNVTRADFLIMVMKSYDVALDPHITDNFADADNKYYTEYLGTAKRLGLVSGVGNDLYLPEAAITRQDMLVILYRVLDKLGQLPATGSANKSLEEFNDTGDIADYAIKAMKLFVEAGIVQGDGTNLMPRTTTTRAETAQVLYNLFSK
;
A
#
# COMPACT_ATOMS: atom_id res chain seq x y z
N MET A 1 -13.38 -85.15 14.96
CA MET A 1 -14.73 -85.12 15.57
C MET A 1 -14.75 -84.01 16.62
N PHE A 2 -15.12 -82.78 16.24
CA PHE A 2 -15.36 -81.73 17.24
C PHE A 2 -16.71 -81.99 17.89
N SER A 3 -16.73 -82.27 19.20
CA SER A 3 -17.98 -82.57 19.92
C SER A 3 -18.91 -81.35 19.90
N LYS A 4 -20.23 -81.58 19.86
CA LYS A 4 -21.28 -80.52 19.86
C LYS A 4 -21.11 -79.49 20.99
N VAL A 5 -20.39 -79.83 22.05
CA VAL A 5 -20.09 -78.95 23.19
C VAL A 5 -19.06 -77.86 22.83
N ASN A 6 -18.06 -78.18 22.00
CA ASN A 6 -17.04 -77.21 21.57
C ASN A 6 -17.59 -76.21 20.55
N LEU A 7 -18.55 -76.61 19.70
CA LEU A 7 -19.18 -75.71 18.74
C LEU A 7 -20.04 -74.64 19.45
N ARG A 8 -20.78 -75.01 20.51
CA ARG A 8 -21.55 -74.04 21.29
C ARG A 8 -20.66 -73.04 22.03
N LYS A 9 -19.56 -73.49 22.65
CA LYS A 9 -18.60 -72.58 23.29
C LYS A 9 -17.93 -71.64 22.27
N PHE A 10 -17.58 -72.15 21.09
CA PHE A 10 -17.00 -71.33 20.03
C PHE A 10 -17.98 -70.26 19.52
N ILE A 11 -19.24 -70.65 19.28
CA ILE A 11 -20.30 -69.71 18.87
C ILE A 11 -20.55 -68.66 19.96
N SER A 12 -20.62 -69.04 21.23
CA SER A 12 -20.80 -68.09 22.33
C SER A 12 -19.63 -67.11 22.48
N VAL A 13 -18.38 -67.55 22.25
CA VAL A 13 -17.21 -66.66 22.24
C VAL A 13 -17.23 -65.72 21.04
N CYS A 14 -17.63 -66.19 19.85
CA CYS A 14 -17.78 -65.34 18.68
C CYS A 14 -18.89 -64.30 18.86
N ILE A 15 -20.04 -64.68 19.46
CA ILE A 15 -21.14 -63.75 19.76
C ILE A 15 -20.72 -62.72 20.82
N ALA A 16 -19.98 -63.15 21.86
CA ALA A 16 -19.46 -62.24 22.88
C ALA A 16 -18.42 -61.25 22.29
N MET A 17 -17.53 -61.70 21.39
CA MET A 17 -16.62 -60.81 20.67
C MET A 17 -17.35 -59.84 19.74
N LEU A 18 -18.39 -60.29 19.04
CA LEU A 18 -19.24 -59.43 18.20
C LEU A 18 -19.99 -58.37 19.02
N LEU A 19 -20.46 -58.72 20.22
CA LEU A 19 -21.13 -57.78 21.12
C LEU A 19 -20.13 -56.81 21.78
N ILE A 20 -18.90 -57.22 22.05
CA ILE A 20 -17.83 -56.32 22.54
C ILE A 20 -17.36 -55.37 21.43
N LEU A 21 -17.30 -55.82 20.17
CA LEU A 21 -17.03 -54.97 19.01
C LEU A 21 -18.17 -53.98 18.72
N ALA A 22 -19.42 -54.34 19.01
CA ALA A 22 -20.59 -53.46 18.87
C ALA A 22 -20.78 -52.49 20.06
N ALA A 23 -20.09 -52.71 21.18
CA ALA A 23 -20.16 -51.88 22.38
C ALA A 23 -18.94 -50.97 22.58
N LEU A 24 -17.97 -50.98 21.66
CA LEU A 24 -17.01 -49.89 21.58
C LEU A 24 -17.79 -48.62 21.23
N PRO A 25 -17.65 -47.51 21.99
CA PRO A 25 -18.17 -46.25 21.52
C PRO A 25 -17.50 -46.01 20.18
N ILE A 26 -18.29 -46.05 19.10
CA ILE A 26 -17.89 -45.42 17.86
C ILE A 26 -17.76 -43.96 18.27
N GLN A 27 -16.54 -43.56 18.68
CA GLN A 27 -16.15 -42.17 18.52
C GLN A 27 -16.33 -41.96 17.03
N SER A 28 -17.46 -41.34 16.67
CA SER A 28 -17.61 -40.77 15.35
C SER A 28 -16.48 -39.76 15.27
N PHE A 29 -15.34 -40.16 14.71
CA PHE A 29 -14.42 -39.19 14.15
C PHE A 29 -15.26 -38.48 13.10
N ALA A 30 -15.83 -37.33 13.47
CA ALA A 30 -16.43 -36.44 12.50
C ALA A 30 -15.38 -36.29 11.40
N ALA A 31 -15.77 -36.57 10.15
CA ALA A 31 -14.84 -36.48 9.04
C ALA A 31 -14.20 -35.08 9.07
N SER A 32 -12.88 -35.03 9.25
CA SER A 32 -12.17 -33.75 9.27
C SER A 32 -12.37 -33.05 7.93
N ASN A 33 -12.77 -31.79 7.94
CA ASN A 33 -12.89 -31.03 6.70
C ASN A 33 -11.49 -30.87 6.07
N PRO A 34 -11.39 -30.77 4.74
CA PRO A 34 -10.12 -30.62 4.05
C PRO A 34 -9.27 -29.42 4.49
N TRP A 35 -9.90 -28.40 5.07
CA TRP A 35 -9.24 -27.18 5.57
C TRP A 35 -8.90 -27.19 7.06
N ASP A 36 -9.27 -28.23 7.84
CA ASP A 36 -9.11 -28.23 9.30
C ASP A 36 -7.64 -28.03 9.74
N GLN A 37 -6.68 -28.58 8.98
CA GLN A 37 -5.25 -28.42 9.21
C GLN A 37 -4.72 -26.98 9.01
N TYR A 38 -5.50 -26.11 8.37
CA TYR A 38 -5.14 -24.72 8.05
C TYR A 38 -5.92 -23.69 8.87
N THR A 39 -6.71 -24.13 9.87
CA THR A 39 -7.58 -23.26 10.68
C THR A 39 -6.86 -22.09 11.34
N GLN A 40 -5.59 -22.24 11.72
CA GLN A 40 -4.78 -21.14 12.24
C GLN A 40 -4.62 -19.95 11.26
N TYR A 41 -4.76 -20.19 9.96
CA TYR A 41 -4.72 -19.17 8.91
C TYR A 41 -6.12 -18.75 8.43
N ILE A 42 -7.19 -19.33 8.99
CA ILE A 42 -8.58 -19.07 8.58
C ILE A 42 -9.37 -18.61 9.82
N PRO A 43 -9.13 -17.38 10.30
CA PRO A 43 -9.84 -16.83 11.45
C PRO A 43 -11.33 -16.63 11.17
N SER A 44 -12.12 -16.56 12.24
CA SER A 44 -13.56 -16.28 12.15
C SER A 44 -13.83 -14.90 11.56
N GLU A 45 -13.07 -13.89 11.97
CA GLU A 45 -13.13 -12.54 11.44
C GLU A 45 -12.12 -12.35 10.31
N THR A 46 -12.45 -11.48 9.35
CA THR A 46 -11.50 -11.11 8.29
C THR A 46 -10.44 -10.17 8.87
N PRO A 47 -9.14 -10.51 8.77
CA PRO A 47 -8.08 -9.63 9.22
C PRO A 47 -8.01 -8.35 8.38
N VAL A 48 -7.75 -7.23 9.03
CA VAL A 48 -7.44 -5.97 8.36
C VAL A 48 -5.96 -5.99 7.97
N THR A 49 -5.63 -5.59 6.76
CA THR A 49 -4.24 -5.41 6.32
C THR A 49 -4.07 -4.10 5.56
N LYS A 50 -3.03 -3.35 5.91
CA LYS A 50 -2.68 -2.10 5.23
C LYS A 50 -2.12 -2.34 3.84
N ARG A 51 -1.36 -3.43 3.66
CA ARG A 51 -0.60 -3.69 2.43
C ARG A 51 -0.88 -5.08 1.89
N HIS A 52 -1.60 -5.13 0.79
CA HIS A 52 -1.91 -6.37 0.10
C HIS A 52 -2.17 -6.07 -1.38
N LEU A 53 -1.52 -6.78 -2.29
CA LEU A 53 -1.81 -6.62 -3.70
C LEU A 53 -3.18 -7.24 -4.00
N ARG A 54 -4.06 -6.45 -4.61
CA ARG A 54 -5.38 -6.89 -5.06
C ARG A 54 -5.51 -6.50 -6.51
N GLY A 55 -5.60 -7.48 -7.39
CA GLY A 55 -5.73 -7.21 -8.82
C GLY A 55 -6.48 -8.27 -9.59
N ALA A 56 -6.58 -8.04 -10.90
CA ALA A 56 -7.20 -8.97 -11.83
C ALA A 56 -6.47 -8.96 -13.18
N TRP A 57 -6.50 -10.12 -13.84
CA TRP A 57 -6.07 -10.22 -15.23
C TRP A 57 -7.15 -9.70 -16.17
N ILE A 58 -6.75 -8.84 -17.11
CA ILE A 58 -7.55 -8.36 -18.24
C ILE A 58 -6.97 -9.03 -19.49
N SER A 59 -7.59 -10.14 -19.89
CA SER A 59 -7.16 -10.94 -21.03
C SER A 59 -7.73 -10.40 -22.33
N THR A 60 -6.87 -10.23 -23.33
CA THR A 60 -7.21 -9.67 -24.64
C THR A 60 -7.26 -10.72 -25.74
N VAL A 61 -6.62 -11.89 -25.54
CA VAL A 61 -6.72 -13.03 -26.45
C VAL A 61 -8.18 -13.43 -26.64
N ILE A 62 -8.57 -13.67 -27.88
CA ILE A 62 -9.95 -14.00 -28.30
C ILE A 62 -11.04 -13.07 -27.71
N ASN A 63 -10.69 -11.82 -27.38
CA ASN A 63 -11.59 -10.83 -26.79
C ASN A 63 -12.24 -11.30 -25.47
N LEU A 64 -11.48 -12.03 -24.65
CA LEU A 64 -11.95 -12.62 -23.40
C LEU A 64 -12.53 -11.56 -22.43
N ASP A 65 -11.74 -10.55 -22.07
CA ASP A 65 -12.13 -9.45 -21.19
C ASP A 65 -12.26 -8.13 -21.96
N TRP A 66 -11.26 -7.78 -22.77
CA TRP A 66 -11.24 -6.50 -23.50
C TRP A 66 -10.40 -6.55 -24.79
N PRO A 67 -10.77 -5.80 -25.84
CA PRO A 67 -12.07 -5.17 -26.03
C PRO A 67 -13.13 -6.25 -26.29
N SER A 68 -14.41 -5.92 -26.14
CA SER A 68 -15.48 -6.86 -26.48
C SER A 68 -15.48 -7.21 -27.97
N VAL A 69 -16.05 -8.37 -28.32
CA VAL A 69 -16.27 -8.75 -29.73
C VAL A 69 -17.20 -7.75 -30.43
N GLU A 70 -18.18 -7.19 -29.71
CA GLU A 70 -19.06 -6.13 -30.19
C GLU A 70 -18.24 -4.90 -30.61
N ALA A 71 -17.40 -4.38 -29.70
CA ALA A 71 -16.55 -3.23 -29.98
C ALA A 71 -15.61 -3.51 -31.17
N ARG A 72 -14.92 -4.67 -31.18
CA ARG A 72 -14.02 -5.07 -32.27
C ARG A 72 -14.73 -5.10 -33.64
N SER A 73 -16.00 -5.46 -33.67
CA SER A 73 -16.76 -5.64 -34.92
C SER A 73 -17.35 -4.34 -35.48
N ILE A 74 -17.17 -3.20 -34.80
CA ILE A 74 -17.60 -1.89 -35.30
C ILE A 74 -16.70 -1.46 -36.47
N GLU A 75 -17.31 -1.22 -37.64
CA GLU A 75 -16.61 -0.82 -38.86
C GLU A 75 -16.08 0.62 -38.80
N ASN A 76 -16.88 1.54 -38.22
CA ASN A 76 -16.48 2.93 -38.08
C ASN A 76 -15.37 3.06 -37.01
N ASP A 77 -14.17 3.47 -37.42
CA ASP A 77 -13.01 3.55 -36.53
C ASP A 77 -13.26 4.47 -35.33
N LYS A 78 -13.94 5.61 -35.50
CA LYS A 78 -14.19 6.55 -34.41
C LYS A 78 -15.12 5.95 -33.35
N GLU A 79 -16.19 5.30 -33.78
CA GLU A 79 -17.15 4.63 -32.89
C GLU A 79 -16.51 3.42 -32.19
N ARG A 80 -15.73 2.62 -32.92
CA ARG A 80 -14.96 1.50 -32.36
C ARG A 80 -14.03 1.98 -31.25
N ILE A 81 -13.19 2.96 -31.54
CA ILE A 81 -12.22 3.51 -30.58
C ILE A 81 -12.95 4.08 -29.36
N GLN A 82 -14.04 4.80 -29.56
CA GLN A 82 -14.83 5.36 -28.46
C GLN A 82 -15.41 4.25 -27.57
N LYS A 83 -16.03 3.22 -28.15
CA LYS A 83 -16.57 2.08 -27.40
C LYS A 83 -15.47 1.34 -26.64
N MET A 84 -14.34 1.06 -27.28
CA MET A 84 -13.20 0.40 -26.63
C MET A 84 -12.67 1.19 -25.44
N LYS A 85 -12.52 2.52 -25.59
CA LYS A 85 -12.09 3.40 -24.50
C LYS A 85 -13.09 3.41 -23.34
N GLN A 86 -14.38 3.48 -23.65
CA GLN A 86 -15.45 3.43 -22.64
C GLN A 86 -15.47 2.10 -21.88
N GLU A 87 -15.33 0.97 -22.58
CA GLU A 87 -15.24 -0.35 -21.95
C GLU A 87 -14.04 -0.45 -21.02
N LEU A 88 -12.85 0.03 -21.45
CA LEU A 88 -11.66 -0.02 -20.61
C LEU A 88 -11.79 0.88 -19.37
N ILE A 89 -12.36 2.08 -19.53
CA ILE A 89 -12.68 2.96 -18.40
C ILE A 89 -13.59 2.24 -17.41
N GLY A 90 -14.66 1.59 -17.88
CA GLY A 90 -15.58 0.84 -17.01
C GLY A 90 -14.91 -0.31 -16.26
N ILE A 91 -13.98 -1.02 -16.92
CA ILE A 91 -13.14 -2.05 -16.28
C ILE A 91 -12.31 -1.44 -15.14
N LEU A 92 -11.65 -0.31 -15.38
CA LEU A 92 -10.81 0.34 -14.37
C LEU A 92 -11.64 0.97 -13.23
N ASP A 93 -12.82 1.51 -13.52
CA ASP A 93 -13.74 2.02 -12.50
C ASP A 93 -14.22 0.90 -11.58
N LYS A 94 -14.62 -0.23 -12.15
CA LYS A 94 -15.03 -1.42 -11.36
C LYS A 94 -13.86 -2.02 -10.58
N THR A 95 -12.64 -1.92 -11.09
CA THR A 95 -11.42 -2.29 -10.33
C THR A 95 -11.30 -1.45 -9.04
N VAL A 96 -11.47 -0.14 -9.12
CA VAL A 96 -11.46 0.76 -7.94
C VAL A 96 -12.64 0.48 -7.01
N GLU A 97 -13.83 0.22 -7.55
CA GLU A 97 -15.03 -0.13 -6.79
C GLU A 97 -14.82 -1.37 -5.91
N MET A 98 -14.03 -2.34 -6.40
CA MET A 98 -13.67 -3.56 -5.69
C MET A 98 -12.48 -3.39 -4.74
N ASN A 99 -12.03 -2.15 -4.49
CA ASN A 99 -10.85 -1.84 -3.67
C ASN A 99 -9.57 -2.59 -4.13
N MET A 100 -9.41 -2.79 -5.44
CA MET A 100 -8.17 -3.29 -6.05
C MET A 100 -7.17 -2.15 -6.26
N ASN A 101 -5.89 -2.51 -6.39
CA ASN A 101 -4.79 -1.56 -6.58
C ASN A 101 -3.88 -1.86 -7.79
N ALA A 102 -4.13 -2.95 -8.53
CA ALA A 102 -3.37 -3.30 -9.73
C ALA A 102 -4.22 -4.01 -10.79
N VAL A 103 -3.86 -3.83 -12.06
CA VAL A 103 -4.38 -4.59 -13.21
C VAL A 103 -3.25 -5.22 -14.01
N PHE A 104 -3.48 -6.43 -14.52
CA PHE A 104 -2.55 -7.18 -15.35
C PHE A 104 -3.11 -7.26 -16.77
N PHE A 105 -2.68 -6.33 -17.62
CA PHE A 105 -3.29 -6.05 -18.91
C PHE A 105 -2.54 -6.77 -20.03
N GLN A 106 -3.19 -7.69 -20.75
CA GLN A 106 -2.55 -8.48 -21.80
C GLN A 106 -2.23 -7.62 -23.04
N VAL A 107 -0.99 -7.16 -23.14
CA VAL A 107 -0.53 -6.29 -24.24
C VAL A 107 -0.04 -7.05 -25.47
N SER A 108 0.23 -8.34 -25.32
CA SER A 108 0.74 -9.23 -26.37
C SER A 108 0.17 -10.63 -26.18
N PRO A 109 -1.02 -10.92 -26.73
CA PRO A 109 -1.63 -12.25 -26.66
C PRO A 109 -1.02 -13.30 -27.61
N GLU A 110 -0.56 -12.93 -28.81
CA GLU A 110 -0.05 -13.87 -29.83
C GLU A 110 0.92 -13.24 -30.86
N GLY A 111 2.18 -12.98 -30.47
CA GLY A 111 3.19 -12.49 -31.42
C GLY A 111 2.89 -11.10 -31.98
N ASP A 112 2.01 -10.37 -31.31
CA ASP A 112 1.41 -9.11 -31.73
C ASP A 112 1.47 -8.06 -30.62
N ALA A 113 0.83 -6.91 -30.84
CA ALA A 113 0.82 -5.80 -29.90
C ALA A 113 -0.54 -5.09 -29.78
N PHE A 114 -0.86 -4.75 -28.54
CA PHE A 114 -1.86 -3.76 -28.12
C PHE A 114 -1.21 -2.39 -27.82
N TYR A 115 -0.11 -2.11 -28.50
CA TYR A 115 0.70 -0.93 -28.34
C TYR A 115 1.39 -0.65 -29.67
N LYS A 116 1.81 0.61 -29.89
CA LYS A 116 2.57 0.94 -31.09
C LYS A 116 3.95 0.30 -31.00
N SER A 117 4.23 -0.63 -31.90
CA SER A 117 5.49 -1.37 -31.94
C SER A 117 6.21 -1.12 -33.27
N GLU A 118 7.53 -1.07 -33.24
CA GLU A 118 8.41 -1.15 -34.42
C GLU A 118 8.88 -2.60 -34.69
N ILE A 119 8.59 -3.54 -33.78
CA ILE A 119 9.03 -4.95 -33.84
C ILE A 119 7.93 -5.89 -34.31
N VAL A 120 6.69 -5.71 -33.83
CA VAL A 120 5.56 -6.59 -34.16
C VAL A 120 4.36 -5.84 -34.75
N ASN A 121 3.45 -6.61 -35.34
CA ASN A 121 2.22 -6.12 -35.93
C ASN A 121 1.13 -5.90 -34.87
N TRP A 122 0.15 -5.05 -35.20
CA TRP A 122 -1.04 -4.82 -34.38
C TRP A 122 -1.86 -6.11 -34.21
N SER A 123 -2.40 -6.29 -33.01
CA SER A 123 -3.24 -7.44 -32.71
C SER A 123 -4.53 -7.46 -33.50
N ARG A 124 -4.89 -8.65 -34.00
CA ARG A 124 -6.20 -8.89 -34.64
C ARG A 124 -7.37 -8.65 -33.69
N TYR A 125 -7.17 -8.75 -32.38
CA TYR A 125 -8.25 -8.59 -31.40
C TYR A 125 -8.72 -7.14 -31.25
N LEU A 126 -8.04 -6.17 -31.87
CA LEU A 126 -8.46 -4.76 -31.90
C LEU A 126 -9.37 -4.42 -33.09
N THR A 127 -9.20 -5.07 -34.23
CA THR A 127 -9.89 -4.68 -35.49
C THR A 127 -10.50 -5.84 -36.26
N GLY A 128 -10.28 -7.08 -35.80
CA GLY A 128 -10.56 -8.30 -36.54
C GLY A 128 -9.51 -8.68 -37.58
N THR A 129 -8.54 -7.81 -37.87
CA THR A 129 -7.52 -8.04 -38.90
C THR A 129 -6.12 -7.92 -38.31
N PHE A 130 -5.31 -8.97 -38.44
CA PHE A 130 -3.92 -8.97 -37.96
C PHE A 130 -3.10 -7.92 -38.71
N GLY A 131 -2.35 -7.09 -37.99
CA GLY A 131 -1.52 -6.01 -38.55
C GLY A 131 -2.27 -4.71 -38.91
N LYS A 132 -3.61 -4.68 -38.84
CA LYS A 132 -4.36 -3.43 -39.10
C LYS A 132 -4.26 -2.48 -37.90
N ASP A 133 -3.80 -1.26 -38.17
CA ASP A 133 -3.75 -0.16 -37.20
C ASP A 133 -5.15 0.13 -36.62
N PRO A 134 -5.33 0.09 -35.28
CA PRO A 134 -6.62 0.35 -34.65
C PRO A 134 -7.04 1.83 -34.66
N GLY A 135 -6.13 2.77 -35.00
CA GLY A 135 -6.34 4.21 -35.02
C GLY A 135 -6.03 4.94 -33.70
N PHE A 136 -5.50 4.23 -32.70
CA PHE A 136 -5.04 4.79 -31.41
C PHE A 136 -4.04 3.83 -30.74
N ASP A 137 -3.32 4.29 -29.72
CA ASP A 137 -2.45 3.43 -28.90
C ASP A 137 -3.20 2.93 -27.65
N PRO A 138 -3.59 1.63 -27.59
CA PRO A 138 -4.36 1.09 -26.47
C PRO A 138 -3.58 1.07 -25.14
N LEU A 139 -2.30 0.70 -25.16
CA LEU A 139 -1.49 0.62 -23.94
C LEU A 139 -1.24 2.01 -23.35
N ALA A 140 -0.94 3.00 -24.18
CA ALA A 140 -0.79 4.39 -23.70
C ALA A 140 -2.06 4.86 -22.98
N PHE A 141 -3.22 4.63 -23.60
CA PHE A 141 -4.51 4.97 -23.02
C PHE A 141 -4.81 4.18 -21.73
N ALA A 142 -4.50 2.89 -21.71
CA ALA A 142 -4.69 2.05 -20.52
C ALA A 142 -3.87 2.53 -19.32
N ILE A 143 -2.59 2.89 -19.54
CA ILE A 143 -1.70 3.41 -18.49
C ILE A 143 -2.23 4.74 -17.96
N GLU A 144 -2.57 5.67 -18.86
CA GLU A 144 -3.09 6.98 -18.47
C GLU A 144 -4.35 6.85 -17.59
N GLU A 145 -5.32 6.03 -18.01
CA GLU A 145 -6.58 5.85 -17.29
C GLU A 145 -6.42 5.03 -15.99
N ALA A 146 -5.50 4.07 -15.95
CA ALA A 146 -5.17 3.34 -14.72
C ALA A 146 -4.50 4.27 -13.70
N HIS A 147 -3.53 5.09 -14.11
CA HIS A 147 -2.82 6.02 -13.23
C HIS A 147 -3.71 7.15 -12.73
N LYS A 148 -4.68 7.64 -13.52
CA LYS A 148 -5.72 8.58 -13.04
C LYS A 148 -6.50 8.03 -11.85
N ARG A 149 -6.65 6.71 -11.78
CA ARG A 149 -7.30 5.96 -10.68
C ARG A 149 -6.31 5.46 -9.63
N ASN A 150 -5.04 5.81 -9.76
CA ASN A 150 -3.93 5.33 -8.95
C ASN A 150 -3.81 3.79 -8.89
N LEU A 151 -4.15 3.11 -9.98
CA LEU A 151 -3.92 1.68 -10.16
C LEU A 151 -2.53 1.45 -10.76
N GLU A 152 -1.84 0.40 -10.32
CA GLU A 152 -0.70 -0.11 -11.08
C GLU A 152 -1.16 -0.80 -12.37
N LEU A 153 -0.44 -0.60 -13.47
CA LEU A 153 -0.62 -1.37 -14.69
C LEU A 153 0.62 -2.23 -14.97
N HIS A 154 0.40 -3.55 -14.93
CA HIS A 154 1.40 -4.55 -15.29
C HIS A 154 1.12 -5.04 -16.72
N ALA A 155 2.05 -4.78 -17.64
CA ALA A 155 1.92 -5.19 -19.04
C ALA A 155 2.20 -6.69 -19.17
N TRP A 156 1.17 -7.44 -19.56
CA TRP A 156 1.20 -8.89 -19.66
C TRP A 156 1.49 -9.36 -21.09
N PHE A 157 2.53 -10.18 -21.23
CA PHE A 157 2.91 -10.82 -22.48
C PHE A 157 2.75 -12.34 -22.39
N ASN A 158 2.21 -12.93 -23.44
CA ASN A 158 2.58 -14.30 -23.79
C ASN A 158 3.92 -14.23 -24.56
N PRO A 159 4.98 -14.91 -24.08
CA PRO A 159 6.31 -14.77 -24.67
C PRO A 159 6.44 -15.45 -26.03
N TYR A 160 5.79 -16.61 -26.23
CA TYR A 160 6.13 -17.50 -27.36
C TYR A 160 5.01 -17.75 -28.37
N ARG A 161 3.74 -17.56 -27.99
CA ARG A 161 2.60 -17.81 -28.89
C ARG A 161 2.59 -16.83 -30.05
N ILE A 162 2.35 -17.35 -31.25
CA ILE A 162 2.19 -16.59 -32.50
C ILE A 162 0.77 -16.70 -33.06
N SER A 163 0.04 -17.78 -32.75
CA SER A 163 -1.37 -17.90 -33.12
C SER A 163 -2.16 -18.80 -32.18
N MET A 164 -3.48 -18.63 -32.18
CA MET A 164 -4.41 -19.55 -31.51
C MET A 164 -4.81 -20.79 -32.32
N ASN A 165 -4.48 -20.85 -33.61
CA ASN A 165 -4.73 -22.03 -34.46
C ASN A 165 -3.72 -22.10 -35.64
N THR A 166 -3.65 -23.23 -36.34
CA THR A 166 -2.74 -23.45 -37.49
C THR A 166 -3.46 -23.64 -38.83
N ASN A 167 -4.70 -23.15 -38.96
CA ASN A 167 -5.47 -23.33 -40.20
C ASN A 167 -5.00 -22.38 -41.33
N ASP A 168 -5.45 -22.65 -42.56
CA ASP A 168 -5.06 -21.88 -43.75
C ASP A 168 -5.36 -20.38 -43.64
N ALA A 169 -6.51 -20.03 -43.04
CA ALA A 169 -6.88 -18.63 -42.83
C ALA A 169 -5.88 -17.91 -41.91
N THR A 170 -5.41 -18.59 -40.86
CA THR A 170 -4.38 -18.05 -39.98
C THR A 170 -3.04 -17.93 -40.68
N ILE A 171 -2.61 -18.95 -41.44
CA ILE A 171 -1.37 -18.89 -42.24
C ILE A 171 -1.41 -17.69 -43.19
N GLN A 172 -2.51 -17.51 -43.92
CA GLN A 172 -2.70 -16.37 -44.82
C GLN A 172 -2.65 -15.04 -44.06
N SER A 173 -3.32 -14.94 -42.89
CA SER A 173 -3.33 -13.71 -42.08
C SER A 173 -1.94 -13.33 -41.54
N LEU A 174 -1.10 -14.32 -41.26
CA LEU A 174 0.25 -14.12 -40.73
C LEU A 174 1.28 -13.83 -41.84
N ASN A 175 0.94 -14.05 -43.12
CA ASN A 175 1.86 -13.87 -44.24
C ASN A 175 1.98 -12.40 -44.70
N ILE A 176 2.20 -11.50 -43.75
CA ILE A 176 2.42 -10.06 -43.97
C ILE A 176 3.81 -9.65 -43.48
N ASN A 177 4.34 -8.53 -43.97
CA ASN A 177 5.63 -8.01 -43.49
C ASN A 177 5.58 -7.77 -41.97
N LYS A 178 6.74 -7.84 -41.29
CA LYS A 178 6.90 -7.71 -39.83
C LYS A 178 6.28 -8.83 -38.99
N SER A 179 5.57 -9.77 -39.62
CA SER A 179 5.13 -10.98 -38.95
C SER A 179 6.32 -11.91 -38.78
N VAL A 180 6.65 -12.28 -37.54
CA VAL A 180 7.73 -13.24 -37.25
C VAL A 180 7.50 -14.58 -37.96
N PHE A 181 6.23 -14.95 -38.17
CA PHE A 181 5.87 -16.14 -38.93
C PHE A 181 6.38 -16.11 -40.38
N LYS A 182 6.36 -14.94 -41.02
CA LYS A 182 6.81 -14.74 -42.40
C LYS A 182 8.31 -14.49 -42.48
N GLU A 183 8.84 -13.68 -41.59
CA GLU A 183 10.23 -13.20 -41.65
C GLU A 183 11.23 -14.23 -41.12
N HIS A 184 10.81 -15.05 -40.16
CA HIS A 184 11.63 -16.08 -39.52
C HIS A 184 10.89 -17.43 -39.46
N PRO A 185 10.54 -18.03 -40.62
CA PRO A 185 9.83 -19.31 -40.64
C PRO A 185 10.65 -20.43 -39.99
N ASP A 186 11.98 -20.31 -39.96
CA ASP A 186 12.90 -21.24 -39.28
C ASP A 186 12.75 -21.22 -37.75
N TRP A 187 12.19 -20.15 -37.17
CA TRP A 187 11.90 -20.03 -35.74
C TRP A 187 10.57 -20.64 -35.34
N ILE A 188 9.68 -20.90 -36.29
CA ILE A 188 8.30 -21.30 -35.99
C ILE A 188 8.20 -22.81 -35.80
N ARG A 189 7.45 -23.19 -34.77
CA ARG A 189 7.08 -24.56 -34.44
C ARG A 189 5.58 -24.65 -34.20
N THR A 190 5.09 -25.87 -33.98
CA THR A 190 3.68 -26.12 -33.66
C THR A 190 3.56 -26.82 -32.32
N ALA A 191 2.72 -26.27 -31.45
CA ALA A 191 2.35 -26.89 -30.17
C ALA A 191 0.83 -26.77 -29.98
N MET A 192 0.13 -27.86 -29.69
CA MET A 192 -1.34 -27.89 -29.53
C MET A 192 -2.11 -27.15 -30.66
N SER A 193 -1.74 -27.40 -31.92
CA SER A 193 -2.33 -26.74 -33.08
C SER A 193 -2.22 -25.21 -33.06
N ARG A 194 -1.17 -24.66 -32.43
CA ARG A 194 -0.82 -23.23 -32.39
C ARG A 194 0.58 -23.04 -32.97
N PHE A 195 0.80 -21.93 -33.66
CA PHE A 195 2.17 -21.52 -33.99
C PHE A 195 2.81 -20.88 -32.76
N VAL A 196 4.04 -21.29 -32.48
CA VAL A 196 4.87 -20.77 -31.40
C VAL A 196 6.29 -20.57 -31.91
N ILE A 197 7.05 -19.65 -31.32
CA ILE A 197 8.49 -19.56 -31.58
C ILE A 197 9.24 -20.65 -30.80
N ASP A 198 10.35 -21.12 -31.34
CA ASP A 198 11.28 -22.03 -30.69
C ASP A 198 12.20 -21.27 -29.72
N PRO A 199 12.04 -21.41 -28.38
CA PRO A 199 12.84 -20.66 -27.41
C PRO A 199 14.31 -21.12 -27.37
N GLY A 200 14.62 -22.26 -28.00
CA GLY A 200 15.97 -22.79 -28.12
C GLY A 200 16.86 -22.08 -29.13
N ILE A 201 16.27 -21.23 -29.98
CA ILE A 201 17.01 -20.40 -30.92
C ILE A 201 17.38 -19.08 -30.21
N PRO A 202 18.68 -18.75 -30.07
CA PRO A 202 19.11 -17.53 -29.37
C PRO A 202 18.49 -16.24 -29.94
N ASP A 203 18.44 -16.09 -31.26
CA ASP A 203 17.87 -14.91 -31.91
C ASP A 203 16.35 -14.78 -31.69
N ALA A 204 15.63 -15.91 -31.66
CA ALA A 204 14.19 -15.92 -31.34
C ALA A 204 13.95 -15.50 -29.88
N ARG A 205 14.78 -15.96 -28.95
CA ARG A 205 14.74 -15.53 -27.54
C ARG A 205 15.05 -14.04 -27.40
N GLU A 206 16.05 -13.54 -28.12
CA GLU A 206 16.38 -12.12 -28.13
C GLU A 206 15.22 -11.27 -28.70
N TRP A 207 14.52 -11.76 -29.73
CA TRP A 207 13.34 -11.10 -30.29
C TRP A 207 12.22 -10.95 -29.25
N VAL A 208 11.96 -11.98 -28.42
CA VAL A 208 11.02 -11.86 -27.28
C VAL A 208 11.47 -10.77 -26.32
N ALA A 209 12.75 -10.78 -25.95
CA ALA A 209 13.29 -9.80 -25.02
C ALA A 209 13.16 -8.37 -25.55
N LYS A 210 13.43 -8.16 -26.85
CA LYS A 210 13.29 -6.85 -27.52
C LYS A 210 11.86 -6.32 -27.47
N ARG A 211 10.85 -7.17 -27.66
CA ARG A 211 9.42 -6.78 -27.59
C ARG A 211 9.03 -6.27 -26.20
N VAL A 212 9.45 -7.00 -25.16
CA VAL A 212 9.22 -6.58 -23.77
C VAL A 212 9.95 -5.28 -23.48
N MET A 213 11.22 -5.17 -23.88
CA MET A 213 12.03 -3.98 -23.62
C MET A 213 11.58 -2.75 -24.41
N GLU A 214 10.93 -2.91 -25.57
CA GLU A 214 10.26 -1.81 -26.27
C GLU A 214 9.17 -1.19 -25.40
N VAL A 215 8.35 -2.02 -24.74
CA VAL A 215 7.33 -1.53 -23.80
C VAL A 215 7.96 -0.88 -22.58
N VAL A 216 8.96 -1.53 -21.97
CA VAL A 216 9.67 -0.98 -20.80
C VAL A 216 10.28 0.38 -21.11
N LYS A 217 10.85 0.59 -22.31
CA LYS A 217 11.46 1.87 -22.68
C LYS A 217 10.43 2.94 -22.96
N ASN A 218 9.39 2.61 -23.73
CA ASN A 218 8.50 3.61 -24.33
C ASN A 218 7.26 3.94 -23.48
N TYR A 219 6.88 3.09 -22.53
CA TYR A 219 5.65 3.23 -21.77
C TYR A 219 5.91 3.35 -20.26
N ASP A 220 4.99 4.02 -19.55
CA ASP A 220 5.09 4.24 -18.10
C ASP A 220 4.48 3.10 -17.26
N VAL A 221 4.78 1.86 -17.63
CA VAL A 221 4.28 0.67 -16.92
C VAL A 221 4.85 0.57 -15.50
N ASP A 222 4.09 -0.02 -14.59
CA ASP A 222 4.54 -0.31 -13.21
C ASP A 222 5.16 -1.72 -13.10
N GLY A 223 4.80 -2.62 -14.03
CA GLY A 223 5.39 -3.94 -14.11
C GLY A 223 5.26 -4.62 -15.48
N ILE A 224 6.02 -5.70 -15.63
CA ILE A 224 5.95 -6.69 -16.69
C ILE A 224 5.49 -8.01 -16.09
N HIS A 225 4.58 -8.67 -16.79
CA HIS A 225 3.98 -9.93 -16.37
C HIS A 225 4.04 -10.99 -17.47
N PHE A 226 4.56 -12.17 -17.17
CA PHE A 226 4.34 -13.37 -18.01
C PHE A 226 3.33 -14.29 -17.34
N ASP A 227 2.51 -14.98 -18.13
CA ASP A 227 1.63 -16.05 -17.65
C ASP A 227 2.34 -17.42 -17.67
N ASP A 228 1.59 -18.51 -17.89
CA ASP A 228 2.05 -19.89 -17.70
C ASP A 228 2.49 -20.60 -19.00
N TYR A 229 2.42 -19.90 -20.14
CA TYR A 229 2.76 -20.48 -21.44
C TYR A 229 4.24 -20.31 -21.78
N PHE A 230 4.96 -21.43 -21.72
CA PHE A 230 6.34 -21.56 -22.16
C PHE A 230 6.43 -22.59 -23.29
N TYR A 231 7.18 -23.68 -23.13
CA TYR A 231 7.41 -24.64 -24.22
C TYR A 231 6.14 -25.40 -24.66
N TYR A 232 5.29 -25.80 -23.71
CA TYR A 232 4.03 -26.49 -24.03
C TYR A 232 2.83 -25.89 -23.31
N GLU A 233 1.77 -25.67 -24.09
CA GLU A 233 0.47 -25.21 -23.57
C GLU A 233 -0.46 -26.40 -23.19
N SER A 234 -0.21 -27.60 -23.72
CA SER A 234 -0.50 -28.90 -23.07
C SER A 234 0.37 -30.02 -23.66
N TYR A 235 0.30 -31.21 -23.06
CA TYR A 235 1.17 -32.37 -23.35
C TYR A 235 0.99 -32.97 -24.76
N MET A 236 -0.03 -32.58 -25.54
CA MET A 236 -0.25 -33.15 -26.87
C MET A 236 0.55 -32.41 -27.95
N GLY A 237 1.56 -33.09 -28.49
CA GLY A 237 2.40 -32.65 -29.62
C GLY A 237 3.78 -32.18 -29.18
N GLU A 238 4.83 -32.84 -29.66
CA GLU A 238 6.20 -32.37 -29.48
C GLU A 238 6.44 -31.10 -30.31
N LEU A 239 7.24 -30.17 -29.77
CA LEU A 239 7.59 -28.91 -30.43
C LEU A 239 8.34 -29.15 -31.75
N GLY A 240 9.00 -30.30 -31.90
CA GLY A 240 9.83 -30.61 -33.07
C GLY A 240 11.14 -29.80 -33.07
N ASP A 241 11.76 -29.61 -31.91
CA ASP A 241 12.97 -28.80 -31.67
C ASP A 241 14.23 -29.66 -31.50
N GLN A 242 14.21 -30.92 -31.93
CA GLN A 242 15.36 -31.82 -31.84
C GLN A 242 16.57 -31.30 -32.63
N ASP A 243 16.33 -30.76 -33.83
CA ASP A 243 17.39 -30.16 -34.65
C ASP A 243 17.94 -28.88 -34.00
N THR A 244 17.07 -28.09 -33.36
CA THR A 244 17.47 -26.92 -32.57
C THR A 244 18.34 -27.33 -31.39
N PHE A 245 17.96 -28.38 -30.67
CA PHE A 245 18.74 -28.95 -29.57
C PHE A 245 20.12 -29.41 -30.05
N MET A 246 20.21 -30.19 -31.12
CA MET A 246 21.50 -30.65 -31.66
C MET A 246 22.39 -29.48 -32.08
N LYS A 247 21.80 -28.42 -32.64
CA LYS A 247 22.52 -27.23 -33.11
C LYS A 247 23.06 -26.37 -31.97
N TYR A 248 22.26 -26.11 -30.93
CA TYR A 248 22.58 -25.09 -29.92
C TYR A 248 22.91 -25.63 -28.52
N ASN A 249 22.82 -26.95 -28.28
CA ASN A 249 23.19 -27.52 -26.98
C ASN A 249 24.71 -27.60 -26.76
N GLU A 250 25.51 -27.76 -27.82
CA GLU A 250 26.99 -27.90 -27.77
C GLU A 250 27.49 -28.95 -26.74
N GLY A 251 26.66 -29.94 -26.40
CA GLY A 251 26.98 -30.97 -25.40
C GLY A 251 26.83 -30.53 -23.94
N GLN A 252 26.29 -29.33 -23.66
CA GLN A 252 26.15 -28.79 -22.29
C GLN A 252 25.11 -29.55 -21.46
N PHE A 253 24.02 -30.01 -22.08
CA PHE A 253 22.94 -30.73 -21.41
C PHE A 253 22.79 -32.15 -21.95
N SER A 254 22.63 -33.11 -21.04
CA SER A 254 22.43 -34.52 -21.37
C SER A 254 21.00 -34.84 -21.83
N THR A 255 20.02 -34.01 -21.46
CA THR A 255 18.63 -34.16 -21.86
C THR A 255 18.11 -32.89 -22.53
N ILE A 256 17.26 -33.05 -23.54
CA ILE A 256 16.58 -31.92 -24.18
C ILE A 256 15.72 -31.14 -23.18
N GLY A 257 15.16 -31.83 -22.17
CA GLY A 257 14.37 -31.18 -21.13
C GLY A 257 15.15 -30.19 -20.28
N ASP A 258 16.38 -30.54 -19.87
CA ASP A 258 17.24 -29.61 -19.12
C ASP A 258 17.65 -28.41 -19.97
N TRP A 259 17.95 -28.65 -21.25
CA TRP A 259 18.25 -27.60 -22.21
C TRP A 259 17.07 -26.64 -22.42
N ARG A 260 15.85 -27.17 -22.59
CA ARG A 260 14.62 -26.35 -22.70
C ARG A 260 14.40 -25.49 -21.45
N ARG A 261 14.55 -26.08 -20.26
CA ARG A 261 14.49 -25.32 -18.99
C ARG A 261 15.53 -24.21 -18.94
N ASN A 262 16.74 -24.48 -19.39
CA ASN A 262 17.81 -23.49 -19.45
C ASN A 262 17.49 -22.34 -20.42
N ASN A 263 16.91 -22.61 -21.58
CA ASN A 263 16.53 -21.55 -22.54
C ASN A 263 15.50 -20.58 -21.94
N THR A 264 14.48 -21.10 -21.26
CA THR A 264 13.51 -20.26 -20.54
C THR A 264 14.17 -19.51 -19.38
N TYR A 265 15.06 -20.17 -18.63
CA TYR A 265 15.83 -19.53 -17.56
C TYR A 265 16.68 -18.36 -18.07
N LEU A 266 17.35 -18.52 -19.22
CA LEU A 266 18.13 -17.46 -19.86
C LEU A 266 17.24 -16.27 -20.21
N LEU A 267 16.06 -16.50 -20.83
CA LEU A 267 15.12 -15.43 -21.15
C LEU A 267 14.73 -14.62 -19.91
N VAL A 268 14.29 -15.32 -18.85
CA VAL A 268 13.82 -14.68 -17.61
C VAL A 268 14.96 -13.90 -16.95
N LYS A 269 16.16 -14.48 -16.87
CA LYS A 269 17.33 -13.85 -16.26
C LYS A 269 17.80 -12.62 -17.05
N GLU A 270 17.92 -12.75 -18.36
CA GLU A 270 18.35 -11.66 -19.25
C GLU A 270 17.34 -10.50 -19.22
N LEU A 271 16.05 -10.79 -19.30
CA LEU A 271 14.99 -9.78 -19.20
C LEU A 271 14.99 -9.08 -17.84
N SER A 272 15.10 -9.84 -16.75
CA SER A 272 15.15 -9.27 -15.40
C SER A 272 16.29 -8.27 -15.26
N ASN A 273 17.48 -8.63 -15.72
CA ASN A 273 18.65 -7.75 -15.70
C ASN A 273 18.43 -6.49 -16.55
N GLN A 274 17.87 -6.64 -17.76
CA GLN A 274 17.58 -5.51 -18.65
C GLN A 274 16.54 -4.56 -18.07
N ILE A 275 15.45 -5.09 -17.48
CA ILE A 275 14.40 -4.29 -16.84
C ILE A 275 14.98 -3.53 -15.65
N ARG A 276 15.66 -4.23 -14.74
CA ARG A 276 16.27 -3.63 -13.53
C ARG A 276 17.28 -2.54 -13.86
N THR A 277 18.02 -2.69 -14.97
CA THR A 277 18.98 -1.68 -15.44
C THR A 277 18.28 -0.48 -16.10
N THR A 278 17.19 -0.71 -16.85
CA THR A 278 16.53 0.34 -17.65
C THR A 278 15.57 1.19 -16.82
N LYS A 279 14.72 0.56 -16.02
CA LYS A 279 13.76 1.22 -15.11
C LYS A 279 13.68 0.41 -13.81
N PRO A 280 14.54 0.70 -12.80
CA PRO A 280 14.65 -0.11 -11.58
C PRO A 280 13.34 -0.31 -10.81
N TRP A 281 12.39 0.63 -10.93
CA TRP A 281 11.08 0.57 -10.28
C TRP A 281 10.10 -0.38 -10.98
N VAL A 282 10.31 -0.73 -12.25
CA VAL A 282 9.45 -1.67 -12.98
C VAL A 282 9.65 -3.06 -12.39
N LYS A 283 8.53 -3.67 -11.98
CA LYS A 283 8.49 -5.02 -11.40
C LYS A 283 8.45 -6.05 -12.53
N PHE A 284 9.18 -7.15 -12.41
CA PHE A 284 9.03 -8.29 -13.31
C PHE A 284 8.50 -9.50 -12.56
N GLY A 285 7.40 -10.08 -13.03
CA GLY A 285 6.89 -11.30 -12.42
C GLY A 285 6.21 -12.25 -13.38
N VAL A 286 5.95 -13.45 -12.87
CA VAL A 286 5.46 -14.58 -13.66
C VAL A 286 4.34 -15.30 -12.93
N SER A 287 3.28 -15.68 -13.65
CA SER A 287 2.13 -16.45 -13.18
C SER A 287 2.15 -17.87 -13.76
N PRO A 288 2.92 -18.81 -13.18
CA PRO A 288 3.01 -20.17 -13.70
C PRO A 288 1.83 -21.04 -13.26
N ALA A 289 1.74 -22.24 -13.84
CA ALA A 289 0.88 -23.27 -13.30
C ALA A 289 1.26 -23.59 -11.84
N ALA A 290 0.25 -23.85 -11.00
CA ALA A 290 0.41 -23.88 -9.55
C ALA A 290 1.36 -24.96 -9.01
N VAL A 291 1.40 -26.14 -9.64
CA VAL A 291 2.25 -27.25 -9.17
C VAL A 291 3.55 -27.22 -9.95
N TRP A 292 4.64 -26.79 -9.29
CA TRP A 292 5.99 -26.81 -9.88
C TRP A 292 6.44 -28.24 -10.23
N GLY A 293 6.36 -29.16 -9.26
CA GLY A 293 6.72 -30.57 -9.39
C GLY A 293 6.00 -31.38 -8.31
N ASN A 294 5.51 -32.58 -8.66
CA ASN A 294 4.90 -33.48 -7.68
C ASN A 294 6.00 -34.31 -6.99
N LYS A 295 5.98 -34.38 -5.66
CA LYS A 295 6.95 -35.20 -4.91
C LYS A 295 6.92 -36.67 -5.31
N LYS A 296 5.72 -37.21 -5.58
CA LYS A 296 5.53 -38.60 -6.01
C LYS A 296 6.12 -38.93 -7.39
N ASP A 297 6.33 -37.92 -8.24
CA ASP A 297 6.81 -38.09 -9.62
C ASP A 297 8.35 -37.93 -9.72
N GLY A 298 9.06 -38.00 -8.59
CA GLY A 298 10.51 -37.91 -8.56
C GLY A 298 11.07 -36.51 -8.38
N HIS A 299 10.24 -35.52 -8.02
CA HIS A 299 10.67 -34.17 -7.64
C HIS A 299 10.77 -34.04 -6.12
N PRO A 300 11.88 -34.40 -5.45
CA PRO A 300 11.94 -34.50 -3.98
C PRO A 300 11.64 -33.18 -3.25
N SER A 301 11.93 -32.03 -3.87
CA SER A 301 11.61 -30.70 -3.36
C SER A 301 10.21 -30.20 -3.77
N GLY A 302 9.42 -31.02 -4.45
CA GLY A 302 8.08 -30.70 -4.95
C GLY A 302 7.02 -30.74 -3.86
N SER A 303 5.82 -30.27 -4.19
CA SER A 303 4.66 -30.29 -3.29
C SER A 303 4.15 -31.72 -3.09
N ASN A 304 3.47 -31.99 -1.98
CA ASN A 304 2.77 -33.27 -1.73
C ASN A 304 1.45 -33.31 -2.52
N THR A 305 1.57 -33.17 -3.83
CA THR A 305 0.46 -33.16 -4.77
C THR A 305 0.50 -34.38 -5.67
N SER A 306 -0.67 -34.63 -6.26
CA SER A 306 -0.92 -35.64 -7.28
C SER A 306 -1.52 -35.01 -8.53
N ALA A 307 -1.17 -33.75 -8.83
CA ALA A 307 -1.58 -33.11 -10.07
C ALA A 307 -1.15 -33.96 -11.27
N GLY A 308 -1.70 -33.67 -12.45
CA GLY A 308 -1.18 -34.22 -13.69
C GLY A 308 0.28 -33.79 -13.93
N ILE A 309 0.67 -33.67 -15.19
CA ILE A 309 2.05 -33.30 -15.52
C ILE A 309 2.35 -31.89 -14.97
N PRO A 310 3.33 -31.74 -14.07
CA PRO A 310 3.56 -30.48 -13.36
C PRO A 310 4.33 -29.48 -14.24
N ASN A 311 4.40 -28.22 -13.79
CA ASN A 311 4.95 -27.09 -14.57
C ASN A 311 6.40 -27.32 -15.03
N TYR A 312 7.23 -27.92 -14.17
CA TYR A 312 8.64 -28.21 -14.45
C TYR A 312 8.83 -29.11 -15.67
N ASP A 313 7.94 -30.10 -15.83
CA ASP A 313 8.00 -31.11 -16.90
C ASP A 313 7.21 -30.69 -18.13
N ARG A 314 6.03 -30.08 -17.93
CA ARG A 314 5.16 -29.67 -19.03
C ARG A 314 5.67 -28.40 -19.70
N SER A 315 5.86 -27.34 -18.94
CA SER A 315 6.17 -26.03 -19.51
C SER A 315 7.68 -25.80 -19.67
N PHE A 316 8.52 -26.70 -19.14
CA PHE A 316 9.98 -26.52 -19.05
C PHE A 316 10.32 -25.17 -18.41
N ALA A 317 9.61 -24.84 -17.34
CA ALA A 317 9.74 -23.62 -16.58
C ALA A 317 10.07 -23.96 -15.13
N ASP A 318 11.36 -23.85 -14.78
CA ASP A 318 11.84 -24.10 -13.42
C ASP A 318 11.62 -22.88 -12.51
N THR A 319 10.35 -22.62 -12.22
CA THR A 319 9.90 -21.44 -11.47
C THR A 319 10.41 -21.40 -10.04
N LYS A 320 10.65 -22.57 -9.43
CA LYS A 320 11.31 -22.66 -8.12
C LYS A 320 12.73 -22.07 -8.18
N LYS A 321 13.52 -22.43 -9.19
CA LYS A 321 14.87 -21.86 -9.40
C LYS A 321 14.82 -20.35 -9.60
N TRP A 322 13.80 -19.82 -10.29
CA TRP A 322 13.67 -18.37 -10.51
C TRP A 322 13.44 -17.60 -9.20
N VAL A 323 12.69 -18.20 -8.27
CA VAL A 323 12.48 -17.65 -6.93
C VAL A 323 13.75 -17.77 -6.09
N GLU A 324 14.38 -18.95 -6.08
CA GLU A 324 15.59 -19.21 -5.27
C GLU A 324 16.78 -18.34 -5.66
N GLU A 325 16.88 -17.97 -6.93
CA GLU A 325 17.90 -17.05 -7.47
C GLU A 325 17.44 -15.58 -7.55
N GLU A 326 16.21 -15.26 -7.11
CA GLU A 326 15.67 -13.89 -7.04
C GLU A 326 15.71 -13.11 -8.37
N ILE A 327 15.57 -13.83 -9.49
CA ILE A 327 15.59 -13.27 -10.85
C ILE A 327 14.23 -12.72 -11.28
N ILE A 328 13.20 -12.86 -10.46
CA ILE A 328 11.89 -12.21 -10.63
C ILE A 328 11.57 -11.44 -9.34
N ASP A 329 10.77 -10.39 -9.44
CA ASP A 329 10.36 -9.57 -8.29
C ASP A 329 9.09 -10.12 -7.62
N TYR A 330 8.25 -10.84 -8.37
CA TYR A 330 7.12 -11.57 -7.81
C TYR A 330 6.79 -12.84 -8.60
N ILE A 331 6.15 -13.78 -7.94
CA ILE A 331 5.54 -14.97 -8.54
C ILE A 331 4.05 -15.02 -8.22
N ALA A 332 3.25 -15.48 -9.18
CA ALA A 332 1.80 -15.54 -9.09
C ALA A 332 1.24 -16.93 -9.47
N PRO A 333 1.59 -18.03 -8.78
CA PRO A 333 1.14 -19.36 -9.18
C PRO A 333 -0.39 -19.44 -9.23
N GLN A 334 -0.90 -20.08 -10.27
CA GLN A 334 -2.31 -20.21 -10.58
C GLN A 334 -2.98 -21.31 -9.72
N ILE A 335 -3.22 -21.04 -8.44
CA ILE A 335 -3.82 -21.99 -7.48
C ILE A 335 -5.33 -22.08 -7.70
N TYR A 336 -5.71 -22.60 -8.86
CA TYR A 336 -7.10 -22.70 -9.31
C TYR A 336 -7.82 -23.94 -8.76
N PHE A 337 -7.60 -24.25 -7.50
CA PHE A 337 -8.10 -25.46 -6.83
C PHE A 337 -8.81 -25.08 -5.54
N THR A 338 -9.64 -25.99 -5.03
CA THR A 338 -10.28 -25.85 -3.73
C THR A 338 -9.38 -26.46 -2.64
N PHE A 339 -9.62 -26.14 -1.37
CA PHE A 339 -9.00 -26.85 -0.24
C PHE A 339 -9.29 -28.36 -0.29
N ALA A 340 -10.42 -28.75 -0.87
CA ALA A 340 -10.87 -30.12 -1.00
C ALA A 340 -10.37 -30.84 -2.26
N ASN A 341 -9.62 -30.16 -3.13
CA ASN A 341 -9.17 -30.77 -4.37
C ASN A 341 -8.25 -31.97 -4.06
N PRO A 342 -8.57 -33.19 -4.55
CA PRO A 342 -7.85 -34.39 -4.14
C PRO A 342 -6.45 -34.50 -4.74
N SER A 343 -6.18 -33.79 -5.84
CA SER A 343 -4.90 -33.84 -6.55
C SER A 343 -3.98 -32.68 -6.21
N ALA A 344 -4.53 -31.49 -5.98
CA ALA A 344 -3.78 -30.28 -5.66
C ALA A 344 -4.55 -29.43 -4.65
N PRO A 345 -4.64 -29.84 -3.37
CA PRO A 345 -5.34 -29.07 -2.35
C PRO A 345 -4.79 -27.64 -2.26
N TYR A 346 -5.66 -26.64 -2.25
CA TYR A 346 -5.27 -25.23 -2.22
C TYR A 346 -4.26 -24.92 -1.11
N GLY A 347 -4.56 -25.36 0.12
CA GLY A 347 -3.70 -25.10 1.29
C GLY A 347 -2.32 -25.76 1.21
N GLU A 348 -2.20 -26.92 0.55
CA GLU A 348 -0.92 -27.62 0.35
C GLU A 348 -0.06 -26.83 -0.66
N VAL A 349 -0.64 -26.49 -1.81
CA VAL A 349 0.06 -25.76 -2.87
C VAL A 349 0.49 -24.38 -2.38
N ALA A 350 -0.42 -23.63 -1.72
CA ALA A 350 -0.11 -22.30 -1.21
C ALA A 350 0.92 -22.34 -0.07
N SER A 351 0.86 -23.36 0.80
CA SER A 351 1.87 -23.54 1.85
C SER A 351 3.23 -23.89 1.27
N TRP A 352 3.29 -24.77 0.27
CA TRP A 352 4.54 -25.11 -0.40
C TRP A 352 5.20 -23.90 -1.06
N TRP A 353 4.43 -23.06 -1.78
CA TRP A 353 4.97 -21.82 -2.35
C TRP A 353 5.46 -20.84 -1.29
N SER A 354 4.77 -20.77 -0.15
CA SER A 354 5.19 -19.94 0.98
C SER A 354 6.55 -20.40 1.54
N GLU A 355 6.79 -21.71 1.62
CA GLU A 355 8.10 -22.24 2.03
C GLU A 355 9.20 -21.91 1.01
N VAL A 356 8.91 -21.98 -0.30
CA VAL A 356 9.86 -21.60 -1.36
C VAL A 356 10.22 -20.11 -1.28
N ILE A 357 9.26 -19.28 -0.89
CA ILE A 357 9.38 -17.81 -0.84
C ILE A 357 10.02 -17.32 0.46
N ARG A 358 9.94 -18.10 1.55
CA ARG A 358 10.43 -17.68 2.85
C ARG A 358 11.90 -17.26 2.79
N GLY A 359 12.16 -16.02 3.23
CA GLY A 359 13.50 -15.44 3.25
C GLY A 359 14.04 -15.01 1.87
N ARG A 360 13.18 -14.92 0.85
CA ARG A 360 13.54 -14.48 -0.51
C ARG A 360 13.02 -13.07 -0.80
N ASN A 361 13.75 -12.34 -1.63
CA ASN A 361 13.37 -11.05 -2.19
C ASN A 361 12.42 -11.22 -3.39
N VAL A 362 11.34 -11.97 -3.18
CA VAL A 362 10.32 -12.24 -4.19
C VAL A 362 8.95 -12.21 -3.52
N HIS A 363 8.04 -11.37 -4.00
CA HIS A 363 6.67 -11.41 -3.50
C HIS A 363 5.90 -12.62 -4.04
N PHE A 364 5.06 -13.20 -3.20
CA PHE A 364 4.12 -14.24 -3.60
C PHE A 364 2.71 -13.68 -3.64
N TYR A 365 2.08 -13.74 -4.81
CA TYR A 365 0.67 -13.46 -5.02
C TYR A 365 -0.05 -14.75 -5.40
N VAL A 366 -1.27 -14.98 -4.92
CA VAL A 366 -2.02 -16.17 -5.35
C VAL A 366 -2.88 -15.84 -6.58
N GLY A 367 -2.74 -16.62 -7.65
CA GLY A 367 -3.70 -16.62 -8.75
C GLY A 367 -4.99 -17.32 -8.35
N GLN A 368 -6.11 -16.60 -8.38
CA GLN A 368 -7.42 -17.05 -7.90
C GLN A 368 -8.39 -17.36 -9.04
N ALA A 369 -9.14 -18.47 -8.92
CA ALA A 369 -10.01 -18.97 -9.98
C ALA A 369 -11.45 -18.45 -9.91
N LEU A 370 -11.65 -17.13 -9.93
CA LEU A 370 -13.00 -16.54 -9.90
C LEU A 370 -13.88 -17.08 -11.06
N TYR A 371 -13.28 -17.38 -12.21
CA TYR A 371 -13.96 -17.95 -13.37
C TYR A 371 -14.56 -19.36 -13.15
N LYS A 372 -14.12 -20.10 -12.12
CA LYS A 372 -14.63 -21.47 -11.86
C LYS A 372 -15.93 -21.48 -11.06
N ILE A 373 -16.31 -20.37 -10.47
CA ILE A 373 -17.50 -20.27 -9.64
C ILE A 373 -18.72 -20.57 -10.48
N ASN A 374 -19.48 -21.57 -10.06
CA ASN A 374 -20.66 -22.14 -10.72
C ASN A 374 -20.40 -22.77 -12.11
N ASP A 375 -19.17 -22.71 -12.62
CA ASP A 375 -18.77 -23.22 -13.94
C ASP A 375 -17.85 -24.47 -13.83
N ASN A 376 -17.62 -25.01 -12.62
CA ASN A 376 -16.72 -26.15 -12.37
C ASN A 376 -17.42 -27.34 -11.70
N ALA A 377 -17.05 -28.57 -12.06
CA ALA A 377 -17.66 -29.78 -11.47
C ALA A 377 -17.36 -29.97 -9.97
N ASP A 378 -16.33 -29.32 -9.41
CA ASP A 378 -16.04 -29.33 -7.98
C ASP A 378 -17.17 -28.67 -7.19
N GLN A 379 -17.84 -29.45 -6.33
CA GLN A 379 -18.96 -28.99 -5.50
C GLN A 379 -18.60 -27.80 -4.58
N TYR A 380 -17.33 -27.60 -4.25
CA TYR A 380 -16.88 -26.48 -3.43
C TYR A 380 -16.78 -25.17 -4.22
N PHE A 381 -16.86 -25.22 -5.56
CA PHE A 381 -17.03 -24.04 -6.41
C PHE A 381 -18.50 -23.82 -6.83
N GLN A 382 -19.46 -24.48 -6.18
CA GLN A 382 -20.89 -24.38 -6.52
C GLN A 382 -21.72 -23.70 -5.42
N GLY A 383 -22.63 -22.81 -5.82
CA GLY A 383 -23.61 -22.15 -4.94
C GLY A 383 -22.98 -21.51 -3.69
N ASN A 384 -23.60 -21.73 -2.52
CA ASN A 384 -23.08 -21.22 -1.25
C ASN A 384 -21.72 -21.82 -0.86
N ASN A 385 -21.38 -23.04 -1.32
CA ASN A 385 -20.07 -23.60 -1.02
C ASN A 385 -18.95 -22.77 -1.65
N ALA A 386 -19.19 -22.19 -2.83
CA ALA A 386 -18.25 -21.31 -3.51
C ALA A 386 -17.95 -20.04 -2.70
N VAL A 387 -18.98 -19.46 -2.07
CA VAL A 387 -18.86 -18.30 -1.19
C VAL A 387 -17.93 -18.64 -0.02
N GLU A 388 -18.24 -19.73 0.68
CA GLU A 388 -17.46 -20.17 1.84
C GLU A 388 -16.04 -20.59 1.46
N GLU A 389 -15.85 -21.20 0.30
CA GLU A 389 -14.53 -21.56 -0.23
C GLU A 389 -13.66 -20.34 -0.49
N PHE A 390 -14.20 -19.31 -1.18
CA PHE A 390 -13.46 -18.08 -1.44
C PHE A 390 -13.14 -17.30 -0.16
N ILE A 391 -14.06 -17.27 0.82
CA ILE A 391 -13.78 -16.69 2.15
C ILE A 391 -12.59 -17.38 2.79
N ARG A 392 -12.56 -18.72 2.82
CA ARG A 392 -11.44 -19.49 3.38
C ARG A 392 -10.14 -19.17 2.67
N GLN A 393 -10.14 -19.19 1.33
CA GLN A 393 -8.94 -18.94 0.53
C GLN A 393 -8.36 -17.54 0.74
N LEU A 394 -9.22 -16.50 0.75
CA LEU A 394 -8.76 -15.14 0.93
C LEU A 394 -8.32 -14.85 2.37
N LYS A 395 -8.99 -15.41 3.38
CA LYS A 395 -8.50 -15.33 4.76
C LYS A 395 -7.15 -16.03 4.94
N PHE A 396 -7.02 -17.24 4.40
CA PHE A 396 -5.75 -17.97 4.37
C PHE A 396 -4.63 -17.12 3.78
N ASN A 397 -4.90 -16.45 2.65
CA ASN A 397 -3.92 -15.62 1.98
C ASN A 397 -3.53 -14.39 2.79
N VAL A 398 -4.48 -13.70 3.42
CA VAL A 398 -4.15 -12.48 4.18
C VAL A 398 -3.41 -12.80 5.49
N VAL A 399 -3.74 -13.91 6.16
CA VAL A 399 -3.11 -14.28 7.44
C VAL A 399 -1.73 -14.89 7.25
N LYS A 400 -1.47 -15.56 6.13
CA LYS A 400 -0.19 -16.22 5.89
C LYS A 400 0.87 -15.18 5.47
N PRO A 401 1.93 -14.94 6.27
CA PRO A 401 2.82 -13.79 6.09
C PRO A 401 3.55 -13.75 4.75
N GLU A 402 3.82 -14.91 4.15
CA GLU A 402 4.51 -14.97 2.86
C GLU A 402 3.61 -14.59 1.68
N ILE A 403 2.28 -14.63 1.83
CA ILE A 403 1.33 -14.30 0.77
C ILE A 403 1.03 -12.79 0.84
N MET A 404 1.52 -12.05 -0.16
CA MET A 404 1.46 -10.59 -0.22
C MET A 404 0.32 -10.08 -1.10
N GLY A 405 -0.54 -10.96 -1.62
CA GLY A 405 -1.53 -10.56 -2.61
C GLY A 405 -2.38 -11.66 -3.21
N SER A 406 -3.37 -11.25 -3.99
CA SER A 406 -4.19 -12.13 -4.81
C SER A 406 -4.55 -11.46 -6.14
N ILE A 407 -4.48 -12.24 -7.22
CA ILE A 407 -4.81 -11.81 -8.58
C ILE A 407 -5.93 -12.70 -9.11
N MET A 408 -7.02 -12.09 -9.54
CA MET A 408 -8.24 -12.79 -9.92
C MET A 408 -8.23 -13.11 -11.41
N PHE A 409 -8.33 -14.40 -11.74
CA PHE A 409 -8.59 -14.86 -13.10
C PHE A 409 -10.09 -15.09 -13.27
N ARG A 410 -10.78 -14.24 -14.03
CA ARG A 410 -10.32 -13.03 -14.75
C ARG A 410 -11.35 -11.90 -14.66
N PHE A 411 -10.98 -10.69 -15.07
CA PHE A 411 -11.73 -9.47 -14.76
C PHE A 411 -13.24 -9.54 -15.09
N ARG A 412 -13.63 -10.05 -16.25
CA ARG A 412 -15.05 -10.10 -16.68
C ARG A 412 -15.98 -10.81 -15.68
N ASN A 413 -15.43 -11.71 -14.87
CA ASN A 413 -16.20 -12.45 -13.87
C ASN A 413 -16.73 -11.59 -12.72
N PHE A 414 -16.20 -10.37 -12.51
CA PHE A 414 -16.76 -9.42 -11.55
C PHE A 414 -18.14 -8.88 -11.96
N SER A 415 -18.50 -9.00 -13.24
CA SER A 415 -19.78 -8.56 -13.80
C SER A 415 -20.66 -9.71 -14.28
N ASP A 416 -20.28 -10.96 -13.99
CA ASP A 416 -21.04 -12.14 -14.36
C ASP A 416 -22.10 -12.44 -13.28
N ASP A 417 -23.36 -12.55 -13.67
CA ASP A 417 -24.50 -12.77 -12.78
C ASP A 417 -24.33 -14.04 -11.93
N ASN A 418 -23.74 -15.10 -12.51
CA ASN A 418 -23.53 -16.37 -11.80
C ASN A 418 -22.44 -16.26 -10.73
N LYS A 419 -21.73 -15.14 -10.62
CA LYS A 419 -20.58 -14.98 -9.72
C LYS A 419 -20.83 -13.92 -8.65
N GLN A 420 -21.97 -13.23 -8.71
CA GLN A 420 -22.26 -12.06 -7.85
C GLN A 420 -22.33 -12.39 -6.36
N ASN A 421 -22.76 -13.58 -5.95
CA ASN A 421 -22.77 -13.95 -4.54
C ASN A 421 -21.36 -13.92 -3.93
N VAL A 422 -20.35 -14.40 -4.66
CA VAL A 422 -18.95 -14.35 -4.21
C VAL A 422 -18.39 -12.95 -4.34
N VAL A 423 -18.65 -12.25 -5.45
CA VAL A 423 -18.17 -10.88 -5.68
C VAL A 423 -18.69 -9.91 -4.60
N ASN A 424 -19.98 -9.98 -4.26
CA ASN A 424 -20.59 -9.16 -3.21
C ASN A 424 -19.96 -9.48 -1.86
N ARG A 425 -19.80 -10.76 -1.52
CA ARG A 425 -19.16 -11.15 -0.26
C ARG A 425 -17.70 -10.71 -0.18
N MET A 426 -16.96 -10.76 -1.28
CA MET A 426 -15.61 -10.20 -1.34
C MET A 426 -15.61 -8.70 -1.05
N LYS A 427 -16.55 -7.95 -1.62
CA LYS A 427 -16.65 -6.49 -1.43
C LYS A 427 -17.06 -6.09 -0.01
N GLU A 428 -17.99 -6.83 0.58
CA GLU A 428 -18.63 -6.49 1.86
C GLU A 428 -17.86 -6.98 3.09
N ASP A 429 -16.97 -7.96 2.93
CA ASP A 429 -16.24 -8.61 4.03
C ASP A 429 -14.73 -8.56 3.77
N LEU A 430 -14.27 -9.27 2.73
CA LEU A 430 -12.84 -9.57 2.55
C LEU A 430 -12.01 -8.37 2.10
N TRP A 431 -12.57 -7.52 1.25
CA TRP A 431 -11.94 -6.33 0.67
C TRP A 431 -12.66 -5.04 1.08
N LEU A 432 -13.27 -5.04 2.28
CA LEU A 432 -14.02 -3.91 2.83
C LEU A 432 -13.18 -2.62 2.88
N THR A 433 -11.92 -2.72 3.27
CA THR A 433 -10.98 -1.59 3.37
C THR A 433 -10.17 -1.41 2.09
N LYS A 434 -9.76 -0.19 1.78
CA LYS A 434 -8.70 0.06 0.79
C LYS A 434 -7.37 -0.45 1.31
N THR A 435 -6.46 -0.80 0.39
CA THR A 435 -5.13 -1.31 0.75
C THR A 435 -4.07 -0.75 -0.19
N LEU A 436 -2.87 -0.55 0.33
CA LEU A 436 -1.71 -0.12 -0.45
C LEU A 436 -1.01 -1.34 -1.07
N VAL A 437 -0.27 -1.11 -2.14
CA VAL A 437 0.59 -2.16 -2.70
C VAL A 437 1.75 -2.44 -1.71
N PRO A 438 2.12 -3.72 -1.49
CA PRO A 438 3.27 -4.08 -0.66
C PRO A 438 4.57 -3.45 -1.17
N VAL A 439 5.42 -2.97 -0.24
CA VAL A 439 6.76 -2.48 -0.57
C VAL A 439 7.67 -3.63 -0.99
N MET A 440 8.59 -3.38 -1.92
CA MET A 440 9.69 -4.32 -2.25
C MET A 440 11.02 -3.68 -1.82
N PRO A 441 11.43 -3.76 -0.54
CA PRO A 441 12.56 -2.99 -0.03
C PRO A 441 13.87 -3.23 -0.78
N TRP A 442 14.07 -4.43 -1.33
CA TRP A 442 15.25 -4.80 -2.10
C TRP A 442 15.34 -4.13 -3.48
N LYS A 443 14.23 -3.61 -4.03
CA LYS A 443 14.25 -2.82 -5.27
C LYS A 443 14.67 -1.35 -5.04
N GLY A 444 14.88 -0.97 -3.78
CA GLY A 444 15.26 0.38 -3.38
C GLY A 444 14.08 1.33 -3.29
N GLY A 445 14.26 2.54 -3.82
CA GLY A 445 13.37 3.66 -3.53
C GLY A 445 13.61 4.23 -2.13
N GLN A 446 12.89 5.30 -1.82
CA GLN A 446 12.97 5.96 -0.53
C GLN A 446 11.65 6.68 -0.30
N ALA A 447 11.13 6.57 0.93
CA ALA A 447 9.98 7.36 1.35
C ALA A 447 10.18 8.83 0.96
N PRO A 448 9.25 9.44 0.20
CA PRO A 448 9.35 10.84 -0.16
C PRO A 448 9.36 11.75 1.08
N GLN A 449 9.62 13.03 0.88
CA GLN A 449 9.39 14.02 1.94
C GLN A 449 7.90 14.07 2.32
N LYS A 450 7.66 14.29 3.61
CA LYS A 450 6.32 14.52 4.16
C LYS A 450 5.64 15.71 3.44
N PRO A 451 4.36 15.60 3.04
CA PRO A 451 3.58 16.74 2.56
C PRO A 451 3.56 17.92 3.54
N THR A 452 3.35 19.14 3.05
CA THR A 452 3.34 20.34 3.90
C THR A 452 2.14 21.25 3.60
N GLN A 453 1.90 22.25 4.46
CA GLN A 453 0.90 23.30 4.24
C GLN A 453 -0.51 22.77 3.96
N GLY A 454 -0.93 21.77 4.74
CA GLY A 454 -2.23 21.15 4.60
C GLY A 454 -3.36 22.10 4.98
N ARG A 455 -4.47 22.04 4.24
CA ARG A 455 -5.70 22.81 4.53
C ARG A 455 -6.91 21.93 4.31
N ILE A 456 -7.96 22.16 5.11
CA ILE A 456 -9.30 21.65 4.83
C ILE A 456 -10.30 22.79 4.72
N GLU A 457 -11.23 22.66 3.78
CA GLU A 457 -12.30 23.62 3.53
C GLU A 457 -13.63 22.91 3.23
N VAL A 458 -14.74 23.58 3.56
CA VAL A 458 -16.08 23.11 3.17
C VAL A 458 -16.21 23.25 1.67
N PHE A 459 -16.68 22.20 1.00
CA PHE A 459 -16.95 22.18 -0.43
C PHE A 459 -18.36 21.65 -0.70
N SER A 460 -18.96 22.00 -1.84
CA SER A 460 -20.35 21.62 -2.14
C SER A 460 -20.58 20.11 -2.16
N GLU A 461 -19.56 19.33 -2.47
CA GLU A 461 -19.60 17.86 -2.55
C GLU A 461 -18.96 17.15 -1.35
N GLY A 462 -18.60 17.87 -0.27
CA GLY A 462 -17.97 17.28 0.91
C GLY A 462 -16.88 18.17 1.52
N THR A 463 -15.85 17.55 2.11
CA THR A 463 -14.70 18.25 2.68
C THR A 463 -13.54 18.18 1.71
N LYS A 464 -13.07 19.34 1.26
CA LYS A 464 -11.91 19.42 0.37
C LYS A 464 -10.64 19.57 1.18
N LEU A 465 -9.66 18.73 0.87
CA LEU A 465 -8.32 18.74 1.40
C LEU A 465 -7.38 19.31 0.32
N SER A 466 -6.39 20.09 0.74
CA SER A 466 -5.29 20.48 -0.12
C SER A 466 -3.96 20.46 0.63
N TRP A 467 -2.86 20.19 -0.08
CA TRP A 467 -1.51 20.19 0.48
C TRP A 467 -0.47 20.51 -0.60
N VAL A 468 0.71 20.93 -0.16
CA VAL A 468 1.87 21.19 -1.02
C VAL A 468 2.82 20.01 -0.98
N ASN A 469 3.22 19.55 -2.16
CA ASN A 469 4.33 18.62 -2.33
C ASN A 469 5.51 19.30 -3.01
N LYS A 470 6.70 19.11 -2.43
CA LYS A 470 7.96 19.64 -2.96
C LYS A 470 8.91 18.54 -3.44
N ASP A 471 8.53 17.27 -3.28
CA ASP A 471 9.38 16.14 -3.65
C ASP A 471 9.02 15.62 -5.06
N ALA A 472 10.05 15.56 -5.90
CA ALA A 472 9.94 14.99 -7.25
C ALA A 472 9.71 13.48 -7.21
N LYS A 473 10.18 12.77 -6.18
CA LYS A 473 10.06 11.31 -6.02
C LYS A 473 8.64 10.83 -5.70
N THR A 474 7.78 11.73 -5.18
CA THR A 474 6.38 11.40 -4.88
C THR A 474 5.65 10.97 -6.15
N ALA A 475 5.08 9.77 -6.14
CA ALA A 475 4.23 9.24 -7.20
C ALA A 475 2.73 9.42 -6.87
N TYR A 476 2.34 9.22 -5.61
CA TYR A 476 0.95 9.34 -5.15
C TYR A 476 0.87 9.61 -3.65
N TYR A 477 -0.36 9.81 -3.14
CA TYR A 477 -0.64 10.05 -1.73
C TYR A 477 -1.63 9.02 -1.19
N ALA A 478 -1.52 8.70 0.10
CA ALA A 478 -2.56 7.99 0.84
C ALA A 478 -3.23 8.96 1.82
N ILE A 479 -4.56 8.93 1.88
CA ILE A 479 -5.38 9.83 2.68
C ILE A 479 -6.15 9.01 3.70
N TYR A 480 -5.89 9.28 4.98
CA TYR A 480 -6.55 8.64 6.10
C TYR A 480 -7.47 9.62 6.79
N ARG A 481 -8.72 9.22 7.05
CA ARG A 481 -9.67 10.00 7.85
C ARG A 481 -9.58 9.58 9.31
N ILE A 482 -9.36 10.54 10.20
CA ILE A 482 -9.25 10.34 11.65
C ILE A 482 -10.26 11.22 12.38
N ASN A 483 -10.67 10.78 13.58
CA ASN A 483 -11.38 11.67 14.49
C ASN A 483 -10.40 12.72 15.03
N LYS A 484 -10.85 13.94 15.26
CA LYS A 484 -9.99 15.07 15.62
C LYS A 484 -9.13 14.84 16.88
N ASP A 485 -9.68 14.13 17.86
CA ASP A 485 -8.98 13.79 19.12
C ASP A 485 -8.20 12.47 19.07
N SER A 486 -8.16 11.81 17.91
CA SER A 486 -7.53 10.51 17.72
C SER A 486 -6.18 10.63 17.00
N LYS A 487 -5.26 9.73 17.36
CA LYS A 487 -4.02 9.53 16.61
C LYS A 487 -4.19 8.42 15.58
N ILE A 488 -3.30 8.40 14.61
CA ILE A 488 -3.14 7.28 13.68
C ILE A 488 -1.71 6.78 13.77
N ASP A 489 -1.56 5.47 13.88
CA ASP A 489 -0.31 4.80 13.56
C ASP A 489 -0.41 4.34 12.12
N ILE A 490 0.21 5.11 11.21
CA ILE A 490 0.21 4.76 9.79
C ILE A 490 1.00 3.47 9.53
N HIS A 491 1.83 2.97 10.44
CA HIS A 491 2.57 1.72 10.21
C HIS A 491 1.77 0.47 10.60
N SER A 492 0.66 0.62 11.31
CA SER A 492 -0.22 -0.47 11.69
C SER A 492 -1.18 -0.88 10.58
N ASP A 493 -1.52 -2.17 10.52
CA ASP A 493 -2.56 -2.70 9.64
C ASP A 493 -3.93 -2.06 9.90
N GLU A 494 -4.22 -1.67 11.14
CA GLU A 494 -5.45 -0.97 11.53
C GLU A 494 -5.64 0.37 10.81
N SER A 495 -4.57 0.99 10.32
CA SER A 495 -4.66 2.21 9.52
C SER A 495 -5.45 2.02 8.22
N ALA A 496 -5.57 0.78 7.71
CA ALA A 496 -6.35 0.48 6.51
C ALA A 496 -7.84 0.83 6.68
N VAL A 497 -8.40 0.69 7.89
CA VAL A 497 -9.79 1.08 8.19
C VAL A 497 -9.99 2.59 8.05
N LYS A 498 -8.92 3.36 8.22
CA LYS A 498 -8.94 4.83 8.09
C LYS A 498 -8.58 5.30 6.68
N LEU A 499 -8.02 4.44 5.82
CA LEU A 499 -7.61 4.77 4.46
C LEU A 499 -8.84 4.97 3.57
N ILE A 500 -9.17 6.23 3.29
CA ILE A 500 -10.36 6.58 2.49
C ILE A 500 -10.03 6.77 1.00
N GLY A 501 -8.76 6.96 0.65
CA GLY A 501 -8.38 7.13 -0.74
C GLY A 501 -6.88 7.15 -0.98
N THR A 502 -6.53 6.91 -2.24
CA THR A 502 -5.19 7.14 -2.77
C THR A 502 -5.28 8.01 -4.01
N VAL A 503 -4.39 9.00 -4.15
CA VAL A 503 -4.46 9.99 -5.23
C VAL A 503 -3.11 10.09 -5.92
N ARG A 504 -3.09 9.85 -7.23
CA ARG A 504 -1.88 10.04 -8.05
C ARG A 504 -1.46 11.50 -8.01
N LYS A 505 -0.16 11.76 -7.92
CA LYS A 505 0.37 13.13 -7.97
C LYS A 505 0.01 13.77 -9.31
N SER A 506 -0.56 14.96 -9.25
CA SER A 506 -0.76 15.82 -10.42
C SER A 506 0.46 16.74 -10.64
N ASP A 507 0.56 17.31 -11.83
CA ASP A 507 1.62 18.28 -12.17
C ASP A 507 1.47 19.63 -11.44
N LYS A 508 0.38 19.84 -10.70
CA LYS A 508 0.14 21.05 -9.93
C LYS A 508 1.01 21.07 -8.66
N ALA A 509 1.45 22.25 -8.22
CA ALA A 509 2.17 22.37 -6.95
C ALA A 509 1.29 22.02 -5.73
N ILE A 510 0.00 22.38 -5.82
CA ILE A 510 -1.02 22.06 -4.82
C ILE A 510 -1.78 20.82 -5.27
N GLN A 511 -1.83 19.83 -4.39
CA GLN A 511 -2.55 18.58 -4.56
C GLN A 511 -3.85 18.66 -3.78
N GLU A 512 -4.88 17.95 -4.25
CA GLU A 512 -6.22 18.05 -3.71
C GLU A 512 -6.90 16.69 -3.63
N PHE A 513 -7.80 16.53 -2.66
CA PHE A 513 -8.69 15.38 -2.51
C PHE A 513 -10.00 15.84 -1.88
N ILE A 514 -11.12 15.22 -2.27
CA ILE A 514 -12.45 15.52 -1.72
C ILE A 514 -12.97 14.28 -0.99
N ASP A 515 -13.14 14.40 0.31
CA ASP A 515 -13.87 13.43 1.11
C ASP A 515 -15.38 13.72 0.99
N LYS A 516 -16.07 12.90 0.20
CA LYS A 516 -17.50 13.05 -0.10
C LYS A 516 -18.42 12.60 1.04
N GLU A 517 -17.89 11.90 2.03
CA GLU A 517 -18.68 11.38 3.16
C GLU A 517 -18.76 12.37 4.33
N VAL A 518 -17.92 13.42 4.33
CA VAL A 518 -17.86 14.41 5.41
C VAL A 518 -18.21 15.79 4.87
N THR A 519 -19.31 16.36 5.36
CA THR A 519 -19.72 17.73 5.03
C THR A 519 -19.35 18.76 6.10
N ASN A 520 -19.02 18.31 7.32
CA ASN A 520 -18.60 19.17 8.41
C ASN A 520 -17.11 18.91 8.78
N PRO A 521 -16.17 19.75 8.32
CA PRO A 521 -14.75 19.58 8.58
C PRO A 521 -14.35 19.81 10.06
N ASP A 522 -15.22 20.36 10.91
CA ASP A 522 -14.88 20.66 12.30
C ASP A 522 -14.68 19.40 13.16
N LYS A 523 -15.28 18.27 12.76
CA LYS A 523 -15.25 17.01 13.54
C LYS A 523 -14.16 16.02 13.11
N VAL A 524 -13.44 16.33 12.04
CA VAL A 524 -12.48 15.40 11.43
C VAL A 524 -11.09 15.99 11.40
N ALA A 525 -10.11 15.10 11.40
CA ALA A 525 -8.77 15.38 10.96
C ALA A 525 -8.39 14.38 9.88
N TYR A 526 -7.35 14.67 9.13
CA TYR A 526 -6.85 13.81 8.07
C TYR A 526 -5.35 13.64 8.22
N ALA A 527 -4.86 12.42 7.96
CA ALA A 527 -3.45 12.18 7.77
C ALA A 527 -3.20 11.98 6.26
N VAL A 528 -2.23 12.71 5.71
CA VAL A 528 -1.82 12.59 4.31
C VAL A 528 -0.35 12.16 4.26
N THR A 529 -0.07 11.03 3.63
CA THR A 529 1.29 10.53 3.39
C THR A 529 1.60 10.57 1.89
N ALA A 530 2.88 10.73 1.56
CA ALA A 530 3.39 10.66 0.18
C ALA A 530 4.08 9.32 -0.04
N LEU A 531 3.91 8.74 -1.23
CA LEU A 531 4.46 7.45 -1.62
C LEU A 531 5.25 7.56 -2.92
N ASP A 532 6.40 6.88 -2.99
CA ASP A 532 7.17 6.75 -4.23
C ASP A 532 6.60 5.62 -5.13
N ARG A 533 7.22 5.38 -6.28
CA ARG A 533 6.78 4.30 -7.21
C ARG A 533 6.96 2.89 -6.66
N LEU A 534 7.76 2.71 -5.61
CA LEU A 534 7.95 1.43 -4.92
C LEU A 534 7.16 1.37 -3.60
N HIS A 535 6.23 2.31 -3.42
CA HIS A 535 5.28 2.41 -2.31
C HIS A 535 5.89 2.68 -0.94
N ASN A 536 7.15 3.15 -0.90
CA ASN A 536 7.77 3.63 0.33
C ASN A 536 7.02 4.88 0.78
N GLU A 537 6.57 4.89 2.03
CA GLU A 537 5.61 5.87 2.55
C GLU A 537 6.27 6.84 3.52
N SER A 538 6.01 8.13 3.31
CA SER A 538 6.51 9.21 4.16
C SER A 538 5.76 9.32 5.48
N ARG A 539 6.31 10.12 6.41
CA ARG A 539 5.57 10.53 7.60
C ARG A 539 4.33 11.35 7.22
N GLU A 540 3.29 11.23 8.04
CA GLU A 540 2.02 11.87 7.81
C GLU A 540 2.03 13.38 8.09
N LEU A 541 1.35 14.13 7.21
CA LEU A 541 0.85 15.46 7.49
C LEU A 541 -0.54 15.35 8.09
N ILE A 542 -0.70 15.82 9.33
CA ILE A 542 -2.02 15.97 9.95
C ILE A 542 -2.64 17.28 9.47
N ILE A 543 -3.88 17.20 9.00
CA ILE A 543 -4.66 18.33 8.49
C ILE A 543 -6.00 18.35 9.21
N SER A 544 -6.28 19.44 9.92
CA SER A 544 -7.59 19.71 10.54
C SER A 544 -7.82 21.21 10.61
N LYS A 545 -9.08 21.61 10.79
CA LYS A 545 -9.44 23.02 10.94
C LYS A 545 -9.04 23.51 12.34
N ASN A 546 -8.54 24.75 12.40
CA ASN A 546 -8.03 25.38 13.62
C ASN A 546 -7.06 24.48 14.39
N GLN A 547 -6.03 23.95 13.74
CA GLN A 547 -5.04 23.07 14.37
C GLN A 547 -3.64 23.67 14.26
N SER A 548 -2.87 23.56 15.33
CA SER A 548 -1.43 23.84 15.34
C SER A 548 -0.69 22.97 14.32
N THR A 549 0.30 23.58 13.66
CA THR A 549 1.19 22.89 12.73
C THR A 549 2.06 21.84 13.42
N TYR A 550 2.31 22.01 14.73
CA TYR A 550 3.31 21.27 15.49
C TYR A 550 2.74 20.41 16.62
N PHE A 551 1.53 20.73 17.12
CA PHE A 551 0.97 20.09 18.30
C PHE A 551 -0.46 19.59 18.08
N THR A 552 -0.70 18.31 18.34
CA THR A 552 -1.99 17.64 18.10
C THR A 552 -3.08 18.06 19.09
N ASP A 553 -2.71 18.47 20.31
CA ASP A 553 -3.63 18.89 21.36
C ASP A 553 -3.94 20.41 21.36
N VAL A 554 -3.40 21.15 20.38
CA VAL A 554 -3.67 22.57 20.19
C VAL A 554 -4.57 22.74 18.98
N HIS A 555 -5.88 22.67 19.23
CA HIS A 555 -6.93 22.80 18.21
C HIS A 555 -8.04 23.77 18.63
N ASP A 556 -9.30 23.58 18.19
CA ASP A 556 -10.43 24.53 18.34
C ASP A 556 -10.51 25.30 19.67
N GLN A 557 -10.42 24.60 20.81
CA GLN A 557 -10.51 25.22 22.14
C GLN A 557 -9.36 26.20 22.44
N TYR A 558 -8.26 26.09 21.70
CA TYR A 558 -7.09 26.97 21.71
C TYR A 558 -6.88 27.70 20.39
N ALA A 559 -7.91 27.82 19.54
CA ALA A 559 -7.78 28.51 18.25
C ALA A 559 -7.19 29.93 18.40
N TRP A 560 -7.51 30.59 19.51
CA TRP A 560 -6.97 31.89 19.90
C TRP A 560 -5.45 31.88 20.15
N ALA A 561 -4.87 30.77 20.63
CA ALA A 561 -3.46 30.63 20.99
C ALA A 561 -2.60 29.95 19.91
N ILE A 562 -3.19 29.31 18.90
CA ILE A 562 -2.44 28.52 17.89
C ILE A 562 -1.31 29.33 17.27
N LYS A 563 -1.60 30.55 16.80
CA LYS A 563 -0.60 31.39 16.14
C LYS A 563 0.56 31.73 17.09
N ALA A 564 0.25 31.98 18.35
CA ALA A 564 1.26 32.27 19.38
C ALA A 564 2.14 31.06 19.67
N ILE A 565 1.52 29.90 19.88
CA ILE A 565 2.22 28.64 20.20
C ILE A 565 3.12 28.21 19.03
N ASP A 566 2.60 28.22 17.79
CA ASP A 566 3.35 27.84 16.60
C ASP A 566 4.54 28.78 16.38
N ASN A 567 4.34 30.09 16.51
CA ASN A 567 5.41 31.07 16.33
C ASN A 567 6.53 30.92 17.38
N LEU A 568 6.17 30.68 18.64
CA LEU A 568 7.15 30.47 19.71
C LEU A 568 7.91 29.15 19.54
N TYR A 569 7.26 28.12 19.01
CA TYR A 569 7.92 26.85 18.70
C TYR A 569 8.94 27.01 17.56
N GLU A 570 8.57 27.72 16.49
CA GLU A 570 9.46 28.02 15.35
C GLU A 570 10.70 28.81 15.77
N ARG A 571 10.57 29.69 16.78
CA ARG A 571 11.67 30.45 17.36
C ARG A 571 12.50 29.66 18.40
N GLY A 572 12.12 28.42 18.73
CA GLY A 572 12.80 27.60 19.75
C GLY A 572 12.60 28.07 21.19
N ILE A 573 11.64 28.97 21.44
CA ILE A 573 11.33 29.52 22.76
C ILE A 573 10.58 28.50 23.60
N VAL A 574 9.56 27.86 23.02
CA VAL A 574 8.79 26.79 23.66
C VAL A 574 9.06 25.44 23.01
N LYS A 575 8.87 24.38 23.79
CA LYS A 575 8.90 22.98 23.33
C LYS A 575 7.64 22.26 23.82
N GLY A 576 7.25 21.20 23.11
CA GLY A 576 6.20 20.29 23.56
C GLY A 576 6.65 19.42 24.73
N ILE A 577 5.71 18.66 25.30
CA ILE A 577 5.94 17.74 26.42
C ILE A 577 6.24 16.30 25.96
N GLY A 578 6.43 16.08 24.66
CA GLY A 578 6.51 14.76 24.04
C GLY A 578 5.24 14.38 23.29
N ASP A 579 5.31 13.30 22.51
CA ASP A 579 4.17 12.71 21.78
C ASP A 579 3.35 13.67 20.89
N GLY A 580 3.99 14.72 20.38
CA GLY A 580 3.33 15.76 19.59
C GLY A 580 2.38 16.65 20.39
N LYS A 581 2.49 16.71 21.72
CA LYS A 581 1.64 17.52 22.61
C LYS A 581 2.33 18.77 23.12
N PHE A 582 1.57 19.85 23.28
CA PHE A 582 2.00 21.08 23.93
C PHE A 582 1.56 21.18 25.40
N ALA A 583 0.46 20.52 25.77
CA ALA A 583 -0.25 20.64 27.04
C ALA A 583 -0.67 22.08 27.40
N PRO A 584 -1.52 22.72 26.57
CA PRO A 584 -1.88 24.13 26.69
C PRO A 584 -2.48 24.55 28.05
N GLN A 585 -3.17 23.65 28.78
CA GLN A 585 -3.74 23.93 30.11
C GLN A 585 -2.75 23.80 31.27
N ASN A 586 -1.59 23.18 31.06
CA ASN A 586 -0.66 22.99 32.17
C ASN A 586 -0.17 24.35 32.66
N ASN A 587 -0.08 24.50 33.98
CA ASN A 587 0.49 25.68 34.60
C ASN A 587 1.98 25.81 34.27
N VAL A 588 2.43 27.05 34.08
CA VAL A 588 3.85 27.37 33.87
C VAL A 588 4.52 27.60 35.22
N THR A 589 5.71 27.05 35.42
CA THR A 589 6.52 27.33 36.61
C THR A 589 7.27 28.65 36.48
N ARG A 590 7.68 29.25 37.60
CA ARG A 590 8.47 30.50 37.59
C ARG A 590 9.81 30.35 36.85
N ALA A 591 10.42 29.18 36.91
CA ALA A 591 11.64 28.86 36.16
C ALA A 591 11.37 28.74 34.66
N ASP A 592 10.34 28.00 34.26
CA ASP A 592 9.99 27.82 32.85
C ASP A 592 9.64 29.17 32.21
N PHE A 593 8.90 30.03 32.90
CA PHE A 593 8.59 31.36 32.39
C PHE A 593 9.85 32.21 32.20
N LEU A 594 10.75 32.22 33.18
CA LEU A 594 12.03 32.94 33.08
C LEU A 594 12.83 32.49 31.86
N ILE A 595 12.92 31.17 31.63
CA ILE A 595 13.59 30.60 30.45
C ILE A 595 12.92 31.08 29.16
N MET A 596 11.58 31.04 29.09
CA MET A 596 10.85 31.50 27.91
C MET A 596 11.12 32.98 27.62
N VAL A 597 11.11 33.84 28.64
CA VAL A 597 11.41 35.28 28.49
C VAL A 597 12.86 35.50 28.06
N MET A 598 13.83 34.87 28.72
CA MET A 598 15.25 35.02 28.37
C MET A 598 15.52 34.59 26.93
N LYS A 599 14.91 33.48 26.47
CA LYS A 599 15.00 33.03 25.07
C LYS A 599 14.30 33.96 24.10
N SER A 600 13.18 34.57 24.52
CA SER A 600 12.42 35.52 23.69
C SER A 600 13.23 36.76 23.30
N TYR A 601 14.22 37.11 24.11
CA TYR A 601 15.07 38.30 23.95
C TYR A 601 16.56 37.95 23.80
N ASP A 602 16.87 36.71 23.43
CA ASP A 602 18.24 36.22 23.19
C ASP A 602 19.24 36.58 24.30
N VAL A 603 18.80 36.51 25.57
CA VAL A 603 19.65 36.80 26.72
C VAL A 603 20.70 35.68 26.85
N ALA A 604 21.96 36.03 26.60
CA ALA A 604 23.08 35.09 26.69
C ALA A 604 23.26 34.57 28.12
N LEU A 605 23.43 33.25 28.24
CA LEU A 605 23.72 32.61 29.52
C LEU A 605 25.17 32.86 29.93
N ASP A 606 25.37 33.02 31.23
CA ASP A 606 26.68 33.03 31.83
C ASP A 606 27.04 31.62 32.34
N PRO A 607 28.01 30.93 31.74
CA PRO A 607 28.39 29.59 32.15
C PRO A 607 29.15 29.55 33.49
N HIS A 608 29.52 30.71 34.05
CA HIS A 608 30.30 30.80 35.29
C HIS A 608 29.49 31.47 36.42
N ILE A 609 28.33 30.90 36.74
CA ILE A 609 27.51 31.38 37.87
C ILE A 609 28.23 31.12 39.20
N THR A 610 28.61 32.20 39.89
CA THR A 610 29.22 32.16 41.24
C THR A 610 28.25 32.51 42.37
N ASP A 611 27.06 33.04 42.04
CA ASP A 611 26.00 33.42 43.00
C ASP A 611 24.62 33.10 42.40
N ASN A 612 23.73 32.50 43.19
CA ASN A 612 22.37 32.13 42.81
C ASN A 612 21.42 32.22 44.02
N PHE A 613 20.12 32.08 43.82
CA PHE A 613 19.16 32.00 44.94
C PHE A 613 19.40 30.72 45.76
N ALA A 614 19.06 30.74 47.05
CA ALA A 614 19.27 29.63 47.97
C ALA A 614 18.49 28.36 47.58
N ASP A 615 17.39 28.50 46.82
CA ASP A 615 16.59 27.41 46.26
C ASP A 615 16.86 27.14 44.78
N ALA A 616 17.98 27.65 44.25
CA ALA A 616 18.47 27.30 42.93
C ALA A 616 19.20 25.95 42.96
N ASP A 617 18.43 24.86 43.05
CA ASP A 617 18.93 23.49 42.91
C ASP A 617 19.73 23.29 41.61
N ASN A 618 20.54 22.24 41.52
CA ASN A 618 21.24 21.84 40.29
C ASN A 618 20.28 21.17 39.28
N LYS A 619 19.54 21.99 38.51
CA LYS A 619 18.50 21.59 37.56
C LYS A 619 18.65 22.37 36.24
N TYR A 620 17.79 22.06 35.27
CA TYR A 620 17.84 22.67 33.93
C TYR A 620 17.72 24.20 33.91
N TYR A 621 17.23 24.83 34.99
CA TYR A 621 17.05 26.27 35.10
C TYR A 621 18.17 27.00 35.87
N THR A 622 19.14 26.29 36.45
CA THR A 622 20.14 26.89 37.36
C THR A 622 20.93 28.01 36.72
N GLU A 623 21.43 27.79 35.51
CA GLU A 623 22.21 28.79 34.76
C GLU A 623 21.38 30.01 34.36
N TYR A 624 20.13 29.78 33.94
CA TYR A 624 19.18 30.84 33.60
C TYR A 624 18.90 31.71 34.83
N LEU A 625 18.60 31.07 35.96
CA LEU A 625 18.25 31.76 37.20
C LEU A 625 19.43 32.55 37.76
N GLY A 626 20.65 31.97 37.73
CA GLY A 626 21.86 32.66 38.15
C GLY A 626 22.19 33.85 37.25
N THR A 627 22.08 33.67 35.93
CA THR A 627 22.26 34.75 34.96
C THR A 627 21.24 35.87 35.20
N ALA A 628 19.97 35.52 35.43
CA ALA A 628 18.91 36.48 35.70
C ALA A 628 19.11 37.23 37.02
N LYS A 629 19.60 36.55 38.08
CA LYS A 629 19.97 37.19 39.36
C LYS A 629 21.12 38.18 39.14
N ARG A 630 22.20 37.76 38.47
CA ARG A 630 23.38 38.60 38.20
C ARG A 630 23.04 39.84 37.36
N LEU A 631 22.20 39.68 36.33
CA LEU A 631 21.76 40.77 35.47
C LEU A 631 20.67 41.65 36.11
N GLY A 632 20.18 41.29 37.30
CA GLY A 632 19.11 42.02 37.99
C GLY A 632 17.76 41.95 37.27
N LEU A 633 17.52 40.87 36.53
CA LEU A 633 16.27 40.61 35.80
C LEU A 633 15.16 40.11 36.74
N VAL A 634 15.53 39.49 37.86
CA VAL A 634 14.61 38.98 38.89
C VAL A 634 15.10 39.34 40.29
N SER A 635 14.19 39.39 41.27
CA SER A 635 14.52 39.80 42.66
C SER A 635 14.10 38.77 43.73
N GLY A 636 13.61 37.59 43.32
CA GLY A 636 13.11 36.57 44.24
C GLY A 636 11.80 36.95 44.93
N VAL A 637 11.46 36.19 45.98
CA VAL A 637 10.27 36.37 46.84
C VAL A 637 10.64 36.76 48.28
N GLY A 638 11.92 37.02 48.55
CA GLY A 638 12.47 37.29 49.88
C GLY A 638 13.28 36.13 50.44
N ASN A 639 14.07 36.37 51.50
CA ASN A 639 14.96 35.38 52.14
C ASN A 639 15.90 34.64 51.17
N ASP A 640 16.36 35.33 50.12
CA ASP A 640 17.18 34.77 49.04
C ASP A 640 16.53 33.57 48.32
N LEU A 641 15.19 33.50 48.26
CA LEU A 641 14.43 32.47 47.54
C LEU A 641 13.82 33.01 46.24
N TYR A 642 13.68 32.15 45.23
CA TYR A 642 12.99 32.47 43.96
C TYR A 642 11.70 31.66 43.74
N LEU A 643 11.59 30.47 44.32
CA LEU A 643 10.57 29.45 44.11
C LEU A 643 10.47 28.98 42.66
N PRO A 644 11.55 28.43 42.06
CA PRO A 644 11.61 28.12 40.63
C PRO A 644 10.50 27.17 40.15
N GLU A 645 10.10 26.19 40.97
CA GLU A 645 9.13 25.15 40.58
C GLU A 645 7.68 25.51 40.93
N ALA A 646 7.45 26.64 41.61
CA ALA A 646 6.11 27.11 41.90
C ALA A 646 5.40 27.56 40.61
N ALA A 647 4.11 27.24 40.50
CA ALA A 647 3.27 27.77 39.43
C ALA A 647 3.23 29.30 39.50
N ILE A 648 3.43 29.96 38.37
CA ILE A 648 3.49 31.42 38.31
C ILE A 648 2.10 32.04 38.24
N THR A 649 1.83 33.04 39.08
CA THR A 649 0.61 33.84 38.99
C THR A 649 0.68 34.82 37.83
N ARG A 650 -0.47 35.27 37.33
CA ARG A 650 -0.52 36.23 36.21
C ARG A 650 0.22 37.53 36.53
N GLN A 651 0.06 38.05 37.75
CA GLN A 651 0.75 39.27 38.16
C GLN A 651 2.27 39.08 38.27
N ASP A 652 2.74 37.92 38.76
CA ASP A 652 4.17 37.65 38.89
C ASP A 652 4.84 37.46 37.53
N MET A 653 4.14 36.81 36.61
CA MET A 653 4.56 36.67 35.21
C MET A 653 4.81 38.05 34.59
N LEU A 654 3.86 38.97 34.74
CA LEU A 654 4.01 40.33 34.20
C LEU A 654 5.09 41.13 34.94
N VAL A 655 5.31 40.94 36.24
CA VAL A 655 6.39 41.61 36.97
C VAL A 655 7.77 41.17 36.47
N ILE A 656 7.97 39.87 36.25
CA ILE A 656 9.23 39.34 35.69
C ILE A 656 9.43 39.91 34.28
N LEU A 657 8.40 39.87 33.45
CA LEU A 657 8.45 40.39 32.08
C LEU A 657 8.75 41.90 32.04
N TYR A 658 8.10 42.69 32.90
CA TYR A 658 8.35 44.12 33.04
C TYR A 658 9.81 44.39 33.38
N ARG A 659 10.37 43.69 34.37
CA ARG A 659 11.76 43.89 34.79
C ARG A 659 12.76 43.55 33.71
N VAL A 660 12.54 42.44 32.99
CA VAL A 660 13.41 42.06 31.87
C VAL A 660 13.37 43.14 30.79
N LEU A 661 12.18 43.56 30.38
CA LEU A 661 12.02 44.59 29.33
C LEU A 661 12.58 45.94 29.73
N ASP A 662 12.39 46.36 30.98
CA ASP A 662 12.95 47.61 31.53
C ASP A 662 14.48 47.58 31.49
N LYS A 663 15.07 46.45 31.90
CA LYS A 663 16.53 46.25 31.86
C LYS A 663 17.10 46.21 30.45
N LEU A 664 16.33 45.71 29.48
CA LEU A 664 16.72 45.70 28.07
C LEU A 664 16.40 47.01 27.35
N GLY A 665 15.71 47.96 27.99
CA GLY A 665 15.25 49.19 27.35
C GLY A 665 14.16 48.97 26.28
N GLN A 666 13.37 47.90 26.43
CA GLN A 666 12.39 47.43 25.45
C GLN A 666 10.95 47.41 26.01
N LEU A 667 10.63 48.29 26.96
CA LEU A 667 9.25 48.41 27.42
C LEU A 667 8.33 48.87 26.28
N PRO A 668 7.15 48.25 26.10
CA PRO A 668 6.22 48.63 25.05
C PRO A 668 5.63 50.01 25.29
N ALA A 669 5.32 50.72 24.20
CA ALA A 669 4.68 52.03 24.27
C ALA A 669 3.22 51.92 24.75
N THR A 670 2.84 52.77 25.71
CA THR A 670 1.48 52.90 26.24
C THR A 670 0.62 53.80 25.35
N GLY A 671 -0.71 53.61 25.36
CA GLY A 671 -1.66 54.42 24.57
C GLY A 671 -2.01 53.84 23.20
N SER A 672 -1.56 52.62 22.92
CA SER A 672 -1.94 51.85 21.73
C SER A 672 -3.16 50.94 21.95
N ALA A 673 -3.76 50.96 23.14
CA ALA A 673 -4.94 50.18 23.51
C ALA A 673 -6.10 51.10 23.95
N ASN A 674 -7.33 50.74 23.57
CA ASN A 674 -8.56 51.43 23.99
C ASN A 674 -9.03 51.05 25.41
N LYS A 675 -8.14 50.53 26.27
CA LYS A 675 -8.49 50.06 27.62
C LYS A 675 -7.48 50.55 28.66
N SER A 676 -8.01 51.06 29.76
CA SER A 676 -7.28 51.44 30.97
C SER A 676 -7.33 50.32 32.01
N LEU A 677 -6.39 50.33 32.98
CA LEU A 677 -6.37 49.31 34.04
C LEU A 677 -7.64 49.38 34.90
N GLU A 678 -8.15 50.59 35.09
CA GLU A 678 -9.30 50.91 35.95
C GLU A 678 -10.64 50.38 35.42
N GLU A 679 -10.69 49.87 34.19
CA GLU A 679 -11.87 49.24 33.58
C GLU A 679 -12.11 47.79 34.04
N PHE A 680 -11.18 47.19 34.80
CA PHE A 680 -11.30 45.81 35.30
C PHE A 680 -11.81 45.76 36.74
N ASN A 681 -12.71 44.81 37.03
CA ASN A 681 -13.42 44.72 38.31
C ASN A 681 -12.53 44.26 39.47
N ASP A 682 -11.43 43.56 39.17
CA ASP A 682 -10.55 42.89 40.14
C ASP A 682 -9.19 43.59 40.29
N THR A 683 -9.11 44.88 39.93
CA THR A 683 -7.91 45.70 40.13
C THR A 683 -7.49 45.78 41.59
N GLY A 684 -8.44 45.69 42.53
CA GLY A 684 -8.17 45.63 43.97
C GLY A 684 -7.45 44.37 44.44
N ASP A 685 -7.42 43.30 43.63
CA ASP A 685 -6.73 42.05 43.98
C ASP A 685 -5.24 42.06 43.59
N ILE A 686 -4.82 43.06 42.80
CA ILE A 686 -3.43 43.24 42.34
C ILE A 686 -2.56 43.62 43.54
N ALA A 687 -1.48 42.87 43.77
CA ALA A 687 -0.51 43.25 44.80
C ALA A 687 0.22 44.55 44.45
N ASP A 688 0.53 45.39 45.45
CA ASP A 688 1.17 46.70 45.26
C ASP A 688 2.41 46.67 44.36
N TYR A 689 3.24 45.63 44.50
CA TYR A 689 4.46 45.46 43.70
C TYR A 689 4.20 45.20 42.21
N ALA A 690 2.99 44.73 41.85
CA ALA A 690 2.61 44.35 40.50
C ALA A 690 1.82 45.43 39.75
N ILE A 691 1.27 46.43 40.44
CA ILE A 691 0.41 47.48 39.85
C ILE A 691 1.06 48.13 38.62
N LYS A 692 2.35 48.51 38.74
CA LYS A 692 3.07 49.17 37.65
C LYS A 692 3.19 48.28 36.40
N ALA A 693 3.53 47.01 36.59
CA ALA A 693 3.68 46.05 35.50
C ALA A 693 2.33 45.73 34.84
N MET A 694 1.30 45.46 35.65
CA MET A 694 -0.07 45.20 35.18
C MET A 694 -0.59 46.37 34.36
N LYS A 695 -0.46 47.61 34.88
CA LYS A 695 -0.89 48.83 34.18
C LYS A 695 -0.24 48.96 32.81
N LEU A 696 1.09 48.83 32.75
CA LEU A 696 1.83 48.94 31.51
C LEU A 696 1.31 47.96 30.44
N PHE A 697 1.20 46.67 30.78
CA PHE A 697 0.84 45.65 29.78
C PHE A 697 -0.63 45.70 29.36
N VAL A 698 -1.52 46.20 30.22
CA VAL A 698 -2.91 46.49 29.85
C VAL A 698 -2.98 47.67 28.90
N GLU A 699 -2.35 48.80 29.23
CA GLU A 699 -2.38 50.03 28.41
C GLU A 699 -1.58 49.91 27.10
N ALA A 700 -0.61 49.00 27.08
CA ALA A 700 0.11 48.60 25.87
C ALA A 700 -0.68 47.55 25.06
N GLY A 701 -1.85 47.09 25.51
CA GLY A 701 -2.69 46.11 24.81
C GLY A 701 -2.09 44.71 24.68
N ILE A 702 -1.09 44.40 25.50
CA ILE A 702 -0.44 43.08 25.56
C ILE A 702 -1.30 42.11 26.35
N VAL A 703 -2.01 42.61 27.38
CA VAL A 703 -2.94 41.85 28.23
C VAL A 703 -4.33 42.43 28.10
N GLN A 704 -5.31 41.59 27.77
CA GLN A 704 -6.70 42.01 27.53
C GLN A 704 -7.69 41.60 28.65
N GLY A 705 -7.26 40.73 29.57
CA GLY A 705 -8.11 40.09 30.58
C GLY A 705 -9.03 39.01 30.02
N ASP A 706 -9.82 38.40 30.89
CA ASP A 706 -10.94 37.50 30.54
C ASP A 706 -12.26 38.19 30.92
N GLY A 707 -13.01 38.62 29.90
CA GLY A 707 -14.17 39.49 30.06
C GLY A 707 -13.78 40.82 30.73
N THR A 708 -14.28 41.03 31.95
CA THR A 708 -14.06 42.24 32.76
C THR A 708 -13.08 42.04 33.92
N ASN A 709 -12.35 40.92 33.95
CA ASN A 709 -11.40 40.58 35.02
C ASN A 709 -9.99 40.32 34.47
N LEU A 710 -8.97 40.61 35.27
CA LEU A 710 -7.55 40.36 34.97
C LEU A 710 -7.04 39.07 35.60
N MET A 711 -7.69 38.58 36.65
CA MET A 711 -7.33 37.42 37.45
C MET A 711 -5.86 37.45 37.93
N PRO A 712 -5.44 38.51 38.65
CA PRO A 712 -4.02 38.76 38.93
C PRO A 712 -3.35 37.64 39.75
N ARG A 713 -4.10 36.97 40.63
CA ARG A 713 -3.59 35.92 41.52
C ARG A 713 -3.72 34.50 40.95
N THR A 714 -4.40 34.32 39.83
CA THR A 714 -4.58 33.00 39.21
C THR A 714 -3.28 32.54 38.55
N THR A 715 -2.99 31.25 38.61
CA THR A 715 -1.84 30.66 37.92
C THR A 715 -2.01 30.73 36.41
N THR A 716 -0.94 31.00 35.67
CA THR A 716 -1.01 31.15 34.22
C THR A 716 -0.72 29.84 33.50
N THR A 717 -1.54 29.52 32.51
CA THR A 717 -1.37 28.33 31.66
C THR A 717 -0.30 28.54 30.58
N ARG A 718 0.16 27.45 29.98
CA ARG A 718 1.12 27.49 28.85
C ARG A 718 0.57 28.24 27.64
N ALA A 719 -0.71 28.08 27.32
CA ALA A 719 -1.33 28.78 26.19
C ALA A 719 -1.42 30.30 26.43
N GLU A 720 -1.81 30.72 27.64
CA GLU A 720 -1.86 32.15 27.99
C GLU A 720 -0.47 32.78 28.00
N THR A 721 0.51 32.08 28.57
CA THR A 721 1.91 32.53 28.59
C THR A 721 2.44 32.74 27.17
N ALA A 722 2.17 31.77 26.28
CA ALA A 722 2.52 31.86 24.88
C ALA A 722 1.88 33.09 24.21
N GLN A 723 0.61 33.35 24.49
CA GLN A 723 -0.12 34.49 23.92
C GLN A 723 0.46 35.84 24.37
N VAL A 724 0.81 35.99 25.65
CA VAL A 724 1.40 37.23 26.17
C VAL A 724 2.75 37.53 25.52
N LEU A 725 3.63 36.53 25.40
CA LEU A 725 4.93 36.69 24.74
C LEU A 725 4.77 37.00 23.24
N TYR A 726 3.85 36.31 22.57
CA TYR A 726 3.58 36.54 21.15
C TYR A 726 3.04 37.96 20.88
N ASN A 727 2.15 38.47 21.75
CA ASN A 727 1.62 39.82 21.62
C ASN A 727 2.74 40.88 21.61
N LEU A 728 3.82 40.67 22.37
CA LEU A 728 4.98 41.57 22.40
C LEU A 728 5.79 41.56 21.10
N PHE A 729 5.82 40.46 20.36
CA PHE A 729 6.51 40.40 19.06
C PHE A 729 5.69 40.95 17.90
N SER A 730 4.36 41.02 18.09
CA SER A 730 3.42 41.43 17.06
C SER A 730 3.08 42.92 17.08
N LYS A 731 3.57 43.64 18.09
CA LYS A 731 3.55 45.10 18.21
C LYS A 731 4.95 45.64 18.01
#